data_AF-A0A085K4Z2-F1
#
_entry.id   AF-A0A085K4Z2-F1
#
_cell.length_a   1.000
_cell.length_b   1.000
_cell.length_c   1.000
_cell.angle_alpha   90.00
_cell.angle_beta   90.00
_cell.angle_gamma   90.00
#
_symmetry.space_group_name_H-M   'P 1'
#
loop_
_entity.id
_entity.type
_entity.pdbx_description
1 polymer ?
#
loop_
_entity_poly.entity_id
_entity_poly.type
_entity_poly.pdbx_seq_one_letter_code
_entity_poly.pdbx_strand_id
1 'polypeptide(L)'
;MGAATVDPVVRLSGVRLHYGKTQALRGIDLDIPGGRMIGLIGPDGVGKSSLLSLVAGAHVIQDGDVHVLGGDMRDKRHRSDVCPRIAYMPQGLGKNLYPTLSVEENLQFFGRLFGHDGAERRRRIDALTRATGLDPFLARPAGKLSGGMKQKLGLCCALIHDPDLLILDEPTTGVDPLARAQFWDLINDIRQTQAQMSVIVATAYMDEAQRFDWLVAMDDGQILDTGTPAEIFARTGTSSLEEAFIALLPEEKKRGHEPVIIPPLEASEDDIAIEAQGLTMRFGDFTAVDHVSFRIRRGEIFGFLGSNGCGKSTTMKMLTGLLPATEGKAWLFGNAVDPDDMSTRKRVGYMSQAFSLYTELTVRQNLEFHAHLFHVAREDIPARVAEMADRFDLGPVMEELPDSLPLGIRQRLSLAVAMVHKPELLILDEPTSGVDPVARDGFWRLLAELSRRDKVTIFISTHFMNEAMRCDRMSMMHAGHVLDSDAPARLIEKRGAPDLEQAFIGYLVDAGGDTRPPDEERALKDMAQAEHGTIRRGFSPQRALTYAWRETLELQRDPVRATLALIGSLILMLVIGFGMTTDINELNYAVLDRDNSILSQNYALDISGSSYFVEHAPIRDYDDLDRRMKDGELALVIEIPPSFGRDIAAGRQVTVGAWFDGANPQRAETVQGYIQGLHQHWLSQQAAARGSAVGSSFSIENRYRYNPDVQSLPAMVPIVIPLLLLMLPAMLTALAVVREKEIGSIINLYVTPVSRSEFLLGKQLPYVVLALVNFLLMVLMAIFIFGVPVKGSFPTLLLAAAIYCVTATGMGLLASAVTRSQIAAMFLAMIGTMIPATTYGGMTDPVSSMEGSARIIGDIYPASHMFTISRGVFAKALGFSDLAGSFLPLAISAPLIVGIAIMLLKKQEA
;
A
#
# COMPACT_ATOMS: atom_id res chain seq x y z
N MET A 1 5.67 -11.32 -55.43
CA MET A 1 6.41 -10.16 -54.89
C MET A 1 6.91 -10.57 -53.52
N GLY A 2 8.23 -10.67 -53.32
CA GLY A 2 8.81 -11.11 -52.06
C GLY A 2 8.52 -10.10 -50.94
N ALA A 3 7.96 -10.57 -49.83
CA ALA A 3 7.79 -9.77 -48.63
C ALA A 3 9.18 -9.31 -48.16
N ALA A 4 9.40 -8.00 -48.11
CA ALA A 4 10.59 -7.45 -47.47
C ALA A 4 10.60 -7.93 -46.01
N THR A 5 11.64 -8.66 -45.63
CA THR A 5 11.86 -9.10 -44.25
C THR A 5 12.08 -7.86 -43.39
N VAL A 6 11.03 -7.45 -42.67
CA VAL A 6 11.11 -6.38 -41.67
C VAL A 6 11.98 -6.90 -40.53
N ASP A 7 13.03 -6.15 -40.15
CA ASP A 7 13.87 -6.52 -39.01
C ASP A 7 13.01 -6.70 -37.75
N PRO A 8 13.29 -7.72 -36.92
CA PRO A 8 12.50 -7.97 -35.73
C PRO A 8 12.71 -6.86 -34.69
N VAL A 9 11.60 -6.37 -34.12
CA VAL A 9 11.62 -5.36 -33.05
C VAL A 9 12.08 -5.95 -31.72
N VAL A 10 11.82 -7.25 -31.51
CA VAL A 10 12.26 -8.04 -30.36
C VAL A 10 12.79 -9.38 -30.85
N ARG A 11 13.95 -9.79 -30.33
CA ARG A 11 14.53 -11.11 -30.52
C ARG A 11 14.87 -11.72 -29.18
N LEU A 12 14.35 -12.91 -28.94
CA LEU A 12 14.56 -13.70 -27.73
C LEU A 12 15.28 -15.00 -28.12
N SER A 13 16.33 -15.35 -27.37
CA SER A 13 17.08 -16.59 -27.60
C SER A 13 17.34 -17.32 -26.29
N GLY A 14 16.77 -18.51 -26.14
CA GLY A 14 16.93 -19.38 -24.97
C GLY A 14 16.49 -18.77 -23.64
N VAL A 15 15.54 -17.82 -23.63
CA VAL A 15 15.22 -17.02 -22.43
C VAL A 15 14.51 -17.85 -21.36
N ARG A 16 15.06 -17.86 -20.14
CA ARG A 16 14.45 -18.53 -18.97
C ARG A 16 14.26 -17.54 -17.83
N LEU A 17 13.19 -17.75 -17.06
CA LEU A 17 12.86 -16.93 -15.91
C LEU A 17 12.20 -17.77 -14.82
N HIS A 18 12.66 -17.58 -13.58
CA HIS A 18 12.17 -18.28 -12.40
C HIS A 18 11.76 -17.29 -11.30
N TYR A 19 10.61 -17.56 -10.69
CA TYR A 19 10.15 -16.94 -9.44
C TYR A 19 10.23 -17.96 -8.31
N GLY A 20 11.34 -17.95 -7.57
CA GLY A 20 11.58 -18.94 -6.51
C GLY A 20 11.60 -20.36 -7.07
N LYS A 21 10.58 -21.17 -6.74
CA LYS A 21 10.43 -22.55 -7.24
C LYS A 21 9.69 -22.64 -8.58
N THR A 22 8.98 -21.60 -8.99
CA THR A 22 8.14 -21.62 -10.18
C THR A 22 8.93 -21.13 -11.39
N GLN A 23 9.02 -21.95 -12.43
CA GLN A 23 9.64 -21.55 -13.70
C GLN A 23 8.58 -20.91 -14.60
N ALA A 24 8.67 -19.60 -14.81
CA ALA A 24 7.72 -18.83 -15.62
C ALA A 24 8.02 -18.91 -17.11
N LEU A 25 9.30 -18.98 -17.51
CA LEU A 25 9.72 -19.12 -18.92
C LEU A 25 10.71 -20.27 -19.07
N ARG A 26 10.51 -21.13 -20.08
CA ARG A 26 11.22 -22.40 -20.28
C ARG A 26 12.08 -22.42 -21.55
N GLY A 27 12.87 -21.36 -21.76
CA GLY A 27 13.82 -21.30 -22.89
C GLY A 27 13.10 -20.81 -24.15
N ILE A 28 12.60 -19.58 -24.10
CA ILE A 28 11.85 -18.98 -25.19
C ILE A 28 12.81 -18.52 -26.30
N ASP A 29 12.57 -19.02 -27.51
CA ASP A 29 13.13 -18.54 -28.77
C ASP A 29 11.99 -17.89 -29.57
N LEU A 30 12.10 -16.58 -29.83
CA LEU A 30 11.03 -15.82 -30.49
C LEU A 30 11.57 -14.57 -31.19
N ASP A 31 11.25 -14.43 -32.47
CA ASP A 31 11.48 -13.20 -33.25
C ASP A 31 10.12 -12.52 -33.52
N ILE A 32 9.96 -11.28 -33.02
CA ILE A 32 8.73 -10.49 -33.19
C ILE A 32 8.95 -9.47 -34.32
N PRO A 33 8.13 -9.48 -35.38
CA PRO A 33 8.27 -8.54 -36.51
C PRO A 33 7.98 -7.09 -36.09
N GLY A 34 8.76 -6.14 -36.59
CA GLY A 34 8.53 -4.71 -36.38
C GLY A 34 7.34 -4.14 -37.17
N GLY A 35 6.79 -3.01 -36.71
CA GLY A 35 5.73 -2.23 -37.36
C GLY A 35 4.34 -2.89 -37.36
N ARG A 36 4.17 -3.99 -36.62
CA ARG A 36 2.92 -4.77 -36.54
C ARG A 36 2.27 -4.65 -35.17
N MET A 37 0.98 -4.99 -35.09
CA MET A 37 0.27 -5.26 -33.84
C MET A 37 0.32 -6.76 -33.57
N ILE A 38 0.95 -7.15 -32.47
CA ILE A 38 1.25 -8.52 -32.10
C ILE A 38 0.44 -8.92 -30.87
N GLY A 39 -0.30 -10.02 -30.95
CA GLY A 39 -1.00 -10.63 -29.83
C GLY A 39 -0.21 -11.76 -29.20
N LEU A 40 0.12 -11.62 -27.92
CA LEU A 40 0.56 -12.72 -27.07
C LEU A 40 -0.67 -13.33 -26.41
N ILE A 41 -1.10 -14.49 -26.93
CA ILE A 41 -2.29 -15.19 -26.46
C ILE A 41 -1.92 -16.39 -25.60
N GLY A 42 -2.72 -16.60 -24.58
CA GLY A 42 -2.59 -17.75 -23.69
C GLY A 42 -3.29 -17.48 -22.36
N PRO A 43 -3.52 -18.54 -21.57
CA PRO A 43 -4.13 -18.41 -20.25
C PRO A 43 -3.37 -17.52 -19.26
N ASP A 44 -4.02 -17.18 -18.15
CA ASP A 44 -3.36 -16.47 -17.05
C ASP A 44 -2.30 -17.37 -16.40
N GLY A 45 -1.18 -16.77 -16.02
CA GLY A 45 -0.08 -17.49 -15.37
C GLY A 45 0.85 -18.28 -16.29
N VAL A 46 0.62 -18.33 -17.60
CA VAL A 46 1.53 -19.05 -18.54
C VAL A 46 2.88 -18.36 -18.77
N GLY A 47 3.06 -17.12 -18.29
CA GLY A 47 4.30 -16.35 -18.40
C GLY A 47 4.23 -15.14 -19.33
N LYS A 48 3.05 -14.76 -19.84
CA LYS A 48 2.87 -13.61 -20.76
C LYS A 48 3.45 -12.30 -20.20
N SER A 49 2.94 -11.87 -19.05
CA SER A 49 3.39 -10.65 -18.35
C SER A 49 4.87 -10.70 -17.99
N SER A 50 5.38 -11.88 -17.64
CA SER A 50 6.80 -12.11 -17.37
C SER A 50 7.67 -11.88 -18.61
N LEU A 51 7.25 -12.38 -19.77
CA LEU A 51 7.91 -12.14 -21.05
C LEU A 51 7.92 -10.64 -21.38
N LEU A 52 6.76 -9.99 -21.29
CA LEU A 52 6.62 -8.56 -21.55
C LEU A 52 7.49 -7.70 -20.62
N SER A 53 7.59 -8.08 -19.34
CA SER A 53 8.42 -7.37 -18.36
C SER A 53 9.93 -7.43 -18.68
N LEU A 54 10.41 -8.53 -19.28
CA LEU A 54 11.79 -8.67 -19.75
C LEU A 54 12.03 -7.78 -20.98
N VAL A 55 11.10 -7.79 -21.94
CA VAL A 55 11.15 -6.96 -23.15
C VAL A 55 11.11 -5.46 -22.79
N ALA A 56 10.28 -5.06 -21.83
CA ALA A 56 10.22 -3.68 -21.33
C ALA A 56 11.46 -3.24 -20.52
N GLY A 57 12.33 -4.19 -20.14
CA GLY A 57 13.47 -3.95 -19.26
C GLY A 57 13.10 -3.79 -17.77
N ALA A 58 11.85 -4.08 -17.39
CA ALA A 58 11.36 -3.98 -16.02
C ALA A 58 11.93 -5.08 -15.11
N HIS A 59 12.19 -6.27 -15.67
CA HIS A 59 12.74 -7.42 -14.94
C HIS A 59 14.20 -7.70 -15.33
N VAL A 60 15.01 -8.19 -14.39
CA VAL A 60 16.37 -8.67 -14.68
C VAL A 60 16.29 -9.95 -15.51
N ILE A 61 17.08 -10.00 -16.58
CA ILE A 61 17.24 -11.20 -17.42
C ILE A 61 18.13 -12.19 -16.66
N GLN A 62 17.59 -13.35 -16.32
CA GLN A 62 18.31 -14.41 -15.59
C GLN A 62 19.17 -15.26 -16.54
N ASP A 63 18.56 -15.81 -17.60
CA ASP A 63 19.22 -16.67 -18.59
C ASP A 63 18.68 -16.40 -20.00
N GLY A 64 19.48 -16.71 -21.03
CA GLY A 64 19.21 -16.39 -22.44
C GLY A 64 19.42 -14.91 -22.80
N ASP A 65 19.23 -14.56 -24.07
CA ASP A 65 19.49 -13.22 -24.61
C ASP A 65 18.19 -12.53 -25.06
N VAL A 66 18.07 -11.24 -24.72
CA VAL A 66 16.89 -10.42 -25.02
C VAL A 66 17.34 -9.16 -25.76
N HIS A 67 17.08 -9.12 -27.05
CA HIS A 67 17.37 -7.97 -27.90
C HIS A 67 16.09 -7.19 -28.19
N VAL A 68 16.10 -5.89 -27.96
CA VAL A 68 14.95 -4.99 -28.20
C VAL A 68 15.43 -3.74 -28.90
N LEU A 69 14.72 -3.34 -29.96
CA LEU A 69 15.04 -2.17 -30.79
C LEU A 69 16.52 -2.15 -31.25
N GLY A 70 17.03 -3.32 -31.65
CA GLY A 70 18.36 -3.47 -32.26
C GLY A 70 19.54 -3.69 -31.30
N GLY A 71 19.33 -3.88 -30.00
CA GLY A 71 20.43 -4.17 -29.07
C GLY A 71 20.03 -4.95 -27.82
N ASP A 72 21.03 -5.41 -27.07
CA ASP A 72 20.89 -6.29 -25.90
C ASP A 72 20.42 -5.52 -24.66
N MET A 73 19.32 -5.99 -24.05
CA MET A 73 18.73 -5.41 -22.85
C MET A 73 19.55 -5.70 -21.57
N ARG A 74 20.51 -6.62 -21.58
CA ARG A 74 21.48 -6.82 -20.48
C ARG A 74 22.44 -5.63 -20.38
N ASP A 75 22.84 -5.03 -21.51
CA ASP A 75 23.68 -3.84 -21.50
C ASP A 75 22.94 -2.65 -20.87
N LYS A 76 23.51 -2.13 -19.77
CA LYS A 76 22.98 -0.99 -19.04
C LYS A 76 22.94 0.29 -19.88
N ARG A 77 23.88 0.45 -20.84
CA ARG A 77 23.92 1.63 -21.71
C ARG A 77 22.78 1.57 -22.73
N HIS A 78 22.70 0.48 -23.49
CA HIS A 78 21.60 0.23 -24.43
C HIS A 78 20.22 0.34 -23.75
N ARG A 79 20.04 -0.34 -22.61
CA ARG A 79 18.77 -0.28 -21.85
C ARG A 79 18.40 1.13 -21.44
N SER A 80 19.37 1.96 -21.01
CA SER A 80 19.09 3.35 -20.65
C SER A 80 18.71 4.24 -21.84
N ASP A 81 19.14 3.89 -23.04
CA ASP A 81 18.82 4.61 -24.28
C ASP A 81 17.50 4.14 -24.90
N VAL A 82 17.15 2.86 -24.72
CA VAL A 82 15.97 2.24 -25.34
C VAL A 82 14.72 2.29 -24.46
N CYS A 83 14.81 2.12 -23.13
CA CYS A 83 13.62 2.21 -22.25
C CYS A 83 12.78 3.48 -22.46
N PRO A 84 13.35 4.68 -22.72
CA PRO A 84 12.55 5.86 -22.98
C PRO A 84 11.78 5.85 -24.31
N ARG A 85 12.10 4.91 -25.22
CA ARG A 85 11.43 4.65 -26.50
C ARG A 85 10.42 3.50 -26.38
N ILE A 86 10.32 2.86 -25.21
CA ILE A 86 9.38 1.78 -24.92
C ILE A 86 8.33 2.30 -23.95
N ALA A 87 7.07 2.23 -24.32
CA ALA A 87 5.98 2.44 -23.39
C ALA A 87 5.49 1.09 -22.86
N TYR A 88 5.43 0.95 -21.54
CA TYR A 88 4.94 -0.27 -20.90
C TYR A 88 3.75 0.02 -19.99
N MET A 89 2.65 -0.65 -20.28
CA MET A 89 1.45 -0.65 -19.46
C MET A 89 1.29 -2.04 -18.82
N PRO A 90 1.57 -2.18 -17.50
CA PRO A 90 1.57 -3.47 -16.82
C PRO A 90 0.17 -4.00 -16.54
N GLN A 91 0.06 -5.33 -16.33
CA GLN A 91 -1.20 -5.98 -15.97
C GLN A 91 -1.80 -5.41 -14.68
N GLY A 92 -3.06 -5.00 -14.74
CA GLY A 92 -3.87 -4.59 -13.61
C GLY A 92 -4.31 -3.12 -13.66
N LEU A 93 -5.53 -2.85 -13.19
CA LEU A 93 -6.20 -1.56 -13.31
C LEU A 93 -5.45 -0.43 -12.58
N GLY A 94 -4.75 0.41 -13.35
CA GLY A 94 -4.11 1.63 -12.85
C GLY A 94 -2.83 1.40 -12.04
N LYS A 95 -2.15 0.25 -12.18
CA LYS A 95 -0.84 0.02 -11.51
C LYS A 95 0.25 1.01 -11.93
N ASN A 96 0.18 1.53 -13.16
CA ASN A 96 1.06 2.59 -13.66
C ASN A 96 0.59 4.00 -13.27
N LEU A 97 -0.60 4.16 -12.68
CA LEU A 97 -1.18 5.46 -12.34
C LEU A 97 -0.98 5.81 -10.87
N TYR A 98 -1.06 7.10 -10.57
CA TYR A 98 -1.08 7.62 -9.21
C TYR A 98 -2.52 7.93 -8.79
N PRO A 99 -3.15 7.13 -7.90
CA PRO A 99 -4.59 7.21 -7.65
C PRO A 99 -5.06 8.54 -7.03
N THR A 100 -4.18 9.19 -6.28
CA THR A 100 -4.43 10.46 -5.59
C THR A 100 -4.32 11.67 -6.51
N LEU A 101 -3.63 11.53 -7.66
CA LEU A 101 -3.46 12.57 -8.66
C LEU A 101 -4.67 12.61 -9.62
N SER A 102 -4.98 13.78 -10.17
CA SER A 102 -5.99 13.93 -11.22
C SER A 102 -5.54 13.33 -12.55
N VAL A 103 -6.47 13.21 -13.50
CA VAL A 103 -6.17 12.83 -14.90
C VAL A 103 -5.06 13.73 -15.46
N GLU A 104 -5.22 15.06 -15.32
CA GLU A 104 -4.23 16.02 -15.80
C GLU A 104 -2.89 15.89 -15.07
N GLU A 105 -2.89 15.73 -13.75
CA GLU A 105 -1.65 15.63 -12.96
C GLU A 105 -0.85 14.37 -13.29
N ASN A 106 -1.51 13.25 -13.56
CA ASN A 106 -0.85 12.03 -14.04
C ASN A 106 -0.15 12.31 -15.38
N LEU A 107 -0.85 12.92 -16.35
CA LEU A 107 -0.27 13.21 -17.66
C LEU A 107 0.85 14.26 -17.57
N GLN A 108 0.69 15.30 -16.75
CA GLN A 108 1.75 16.27 -16.50
C GLN A 108 2.98 15.62 -15.89
N PHE A 109 2.80 14.66 -14.97
CA PHE A 109 3.91 13.91 -14.37
C PHE A 109 4.71 13.16 -15.44
N PHE A 110 4.05 12.32 -16.26
CA PHE A 110 4.74 11.58 -17.32
C PHE A 110 5.37 12.51 -18.36
N GLY A 111 4.65 13.52 -18.84
CA GLY A 111 5.20 14.49 -19.79
C GLY A 111 6.46 15.21 -19.27
N ARG A 112 6.52 15.51 -17.96
CA ARG A 112 7.73 16.10 -17.33
C ARG A 112 8.87 15.09 -17.20
N LEU A 113 8.59 13.81 -16.95
CA LEU A 113 9.61 12.77 -16.86
C LEU A 113 10.36 12.56 -18.17
N PHE A 114 9.64 12.62 -19.30
CA PHE A 114 10.19 12.51 -20.64
C PHE A 114 10.76 13.83 -21.20
N GLY A 115 10.66 14.92 -20.44
CA GLY A 115 11.35 16.17 -20.74
C GLY A 115 10.59 17.13 -21.66
N HIS A 116 9.30 16.92 -21.91
CA HIS A 116 8.49 17.85 -22.70
C HIS A 116 8.37 19.21 -22.00
N ASP A 117 8.38 20.29 -22.77
CA ASP A 117 8.17 21.64 -22.26
C ASP A 117 6.69 21.92 -21.90
N GLY A 118 6.38 23.11 -21.39
CA GLY A 118 5.03 23.45 -20.96
C GLY A 118 3.98 23.45 -22.08
N ALA A 119 4.35 23.94 -23.27
CA ALA A 119 3.44 24.07 -24.39
C ALA A 119 3.17 22.72 -25.05
N GLU A 120 4.22 21.92 -25.24
CA GLU A 120 4.14 20.59 -25.83
C GLU A 120 3.37 19.63 -24.92
N ARG A 121 3.61 19.67 -23.60
CA ARG A 121 2.82 18.88 -22.64
C ARG A 121 1.34 19.22 -22.75
N ARG A 122 0.97 20.51 -22.79
CA ARG A 122 -0.45 20.89 -22.85
C ARG A 122 -1.09 20.42 -24.15
N ARG A 123 -0.43 20.64 -25.29
CA ARG A 123 -0.92 20.19 -26.61
C ARG A 123 -1.19 18.69 -26.63
N ARG A 124 -0.25 17.88 -26.14
CA ARG A 124 -0.37 16.42 -26.10
C ARG A 124 -1.44 15.94 -25.14
N ILE A 125 -1.52 16.56 -23.96
CA ILE A 125 -2.59 16.28 -22.98
C ILE A 125 -3.94 16.51 -23.66
N ASP A 126 -4.17 17.69 -24.25
CA ASP A 126 -5.45 18.05 -24.87
C ASP A 126 -5.82 17.13 -26.04
N ALA A 127 -4.83 16.71 -26.83
CA ALA A 127 -5.08 15.81 -27.95
C ALA A 127 -5.43 14.39 -27.48
N LEU A 128 -4.65 13.84 -26.53
CA LEU A 128 -4.90 12.51 -25.97
C LEU A 128 -6.20 12.44 -25.18
N THR A 129 -6.51 13.45 -24.37
CA THR A 129 -7.73 13.46 -23.54
C THR A 129 -8.99 13.66 -24.37
N ARG A 130 -8.92 14.41 -25.48
CA ARG A 130 -10.03 14.51 -26.43
C ARG A 130 -10.23 13.20 -27.17
N ALA A 131 -9.18 12.60 -27.73
CA ALA A 131 -9.26 11.31 -28.44
C ALA A 131 -9.69 10.12 -27.56
N THR A 132 -9.60 10.27 -26.24
CA THR A 132 -10.02 9.23 -25.28
C THR A 132 -11.32 9.55 -24.54
N GLY A 133 -11.92 10.72 -24.78
CA GLY A 133 -13.11 11.18 -24.05
C GLY A 133 -12.83 11.50 -22.57
N LEU A 134 -11.57 11.68 -22.17
CA LEU A 134 -11.17 12.02 -20.80
C LEU A 134 -11.12 13.53 -20.54
N ASP A 135 -11.28 14.37 -21.56
CA ASP A 135 -11.23 15.84 -21.47
C ASP A 135 -12.18 16.44 -20.42
N PRO A 136 -13.45 15.97 -20.27
CA PRO A 136 -14.34 16.49 -19.22
C PRO A 136 -13.88 16.13 -17.79
N PHE A 137 -12.97 15.18 -17.64
CA PHE A 137 -12.58 14.58 -16.37
C PHE A 137 -11.16 14.96 -15.92
N LEU A 138 -10.52 15.96 -16.53
CA LEU A 138 -9.14 16.39 -16.25
C LEU A 138 -8.84 16.60 -14.76
N ALA A 139 -9.78 17.20 -14.01
CA ALA A 139 -9.64 17.48 -12.58
C ALA A 139 -9.97 16.29 -11.67
N ARG A 140 -10.56 15.21 -12.20
CA ARG A 140 -11.01 14.06 -11.40
C ARG A 140 -9.81 13.19 -10.98
N PRO A 141 -9.70 12.79 -9.69
CA PRO A 141 -8.65 11.88 -9.23
C PRO A 141 -8.72 10.52 -9.93
N ALA A 142 -7.57 9.98 -10.33
CA ALA A 142 -7.46 8.71 -11.04
C ALA A 142 -8.07 7.53 -10.26
N GLY A 143 -7.96 7.53 -8.93
CA GLY A 143 -8.57 6.53 -8.06
C GLY A 143 -10.10 6.47 -8.15
N LYS A 144 -10.76 7.60 -8.49
CA LYS A 144 -12.21 7.75 -8.62
C LYS A 144 -12.73 7.51 -10.04
N LEU A 145 -11.87 7.17 -11.00
CA LEU A 145 -12.25 6.82 -12.36
C LEU A 145 -12.82 5.38 -12.42
N SER A 146 -13.67 5.11 -13.42
CA SER A 146 -14.09 3.73 -13.73
C SER A 146 -12.90 2.91 -14.25
N GLY A 147 -13.01 1.58 -14.27
CA GLY A 147 -11.95 0.70 -14.78
C GLY A 147 -11.53 1.07 -16.22
N GLY A 148 -12.50 1.22 -17.13
CA GLY A 148 -12.25 1.65 -18.51
C GLY A 148 -11.59 3.03 -18.62
N MET A 149 -12.02 4.00 -17.79
CA MET A 149 -11.38 5.33 -17.75
C MET A 149 -9.94 5.27 -17.23
N LYS A 150 -9.65 4.40 -16.24
CA LYS A 150 -8.28 4.15 -15.77
C LYS A 150 -7.41 3.55 -16.87
N GLN A 151 -7.92 2.59 -17.64
CA GLN A 151 -7.17 2.02 -18.77
C GLN A 151 -6.90 3.05 -19.86
N LYS A 152 -7.91 3.87 -20.22
CA LYS A 152 -7.75 4.99 -21.16
C LYS A 152 -6.68 6.00 -20.68
N LEU A 153 -6.69 6.36 -19.39
CA LEU A 153 -5.67 7.24 -18.81
C LEU A 153 -4.28 6.58 -18.81
N GLY A 154 -4.20 5.30 -18.47
CA GLY A 154 -2.98 4.50 -18.53
C GLY A 154 -2.36 4.51 -19.93
N LEU A 155 -3.19 4.34 -20.96
CA LEU A 155 -2.80 4.43 -22.35
C LEU A 155 -2.34 5.85 -22.73
N CYS A 156 -3.05 6.91 -22.31
CA CYS A 156 -2.59 8.29 -22.54
C CYS A 156 -1.22 8.56 -21.90
N CYS A 157 -0.98 8.07 -20.68
CA CYS A 157 0.31 8.17 -20.01
C CYS A 157 1.42 7.40 -20.75
N ALA A 158 1.09 6.25 -21.32
CA ALA A 158 2.00 5.44 -22.13
C ALA A 158 2.34 6.12 -23.48
N LEU A 159 1.38 6.79 -24.10
CA LEU A 159 1.54 7.42 -25.42
C LEU A 159 2.08 8.84 -25.38
N ILE A 160 2.09 9.50 -24.22
CA ILE A 160 2.44 10.92 -24.15
C ILE A 160 3.82 11.24 -24.72
N HIS A 161 4.73 10.25 -24.80
CA HIS A 161 6.14 10.38 -25.17
C HIS A 161 6.54 9.73 -26.50
N ASP A 162 5.59 9.40 -27.38
CA ASP A 162 5.83 8.81 -28.72
C ASP A 162 6.76 7.59 -28.70
N PRO A 163 6.31 6.45 -28.14
CA PRO A 163 7.12 5.24 -28.09
C PRO A 163 7.26 4.59 -29.47
N ASP A 164 8.42 3.99 -29.75
CA ASP A 164 8.63 3.12 -30.92
C ASP A 164 8.03 1.71 -30.69
N LEU A 165 7.97 1.30 -29.42
CA LEU A 165 7.41 0.02 -29.00
C LEU A 165 6.42 0.25 -27.86
N LEU A 166 5.14 -0.01 -28.12
CA LEU A 166 4.08 0.03 -27.12
C LEU A 166 3.77 -1.39 -26.64
N ILE A 167 3.97 -1.65 -25.35
CA ILE A 167 3.73 -2.93 -24.71
C ILE A 167 2.53 -2.78 -23.77
N LEU A 168 1.47 -3.53 -24.05
CA LEU A 168 0.21 -3.52 -23.30
C LEU A 168 -0.03 -4.90 -22.71
N ASP A 169 0.03 -5.00 -21.39
CA ASP A 169 -0.19 -6.26 -20.67
C ASP A 169 -1.63 -6.30 -20.15
N GLU A 170 -2.50 -7.02 -20.86
CA GLU A 170 -3.94 -7.15 -20.56
C GLU A 170 -4.67 -5.81 -20.39
N PRO A 171 -4.59 -4.90 -21.39
CA PRO A 171 -5.08 -3.53 -21.26
C PRO A 171 -6.61 -3.40 -21.18
N THR A 172 -7.33 -4.42 -21.66
CA THR A 172 -8.79 -4.43 -21.81
C THR A 172 -9.49 -5.33 -20.80
N THR A 173 -8.75 -5.96 -19.89
CA THR A 173 -9.31 -6.77 -18.81
C THR A 173 -10.21 -5.92 -17.92
N GLY A 174 -11.45 -6.37 -17.74
CA GLY A 174 -12.46 -5.63 -16.97
C GLY A 174 -12.95 -4.33 -17.63
N VAL A 175 -12.80 -4.19 -18.95
CA VAL A 175 -13.39 -3.12 -19.77
C VAL A 175 -14.56 -3.69 -20.57
N ASP A 176 -15.64 -2.92 -20.72
CA ASP A 176 -16.80 -3.35 -21.49
C ASP A 176 -16.54 -3.43 -23.00
N PRO A 177 -17.32 -4.23 -23.75
CA PRO A 177 -17.09 -4.45 -25.18
C PRO A 177 -17.02 -3.18 -26.03
N LEU A 178 -17.88 -2.19 -25.77
CA LEU A 178 -17.86 -0.92 -26.51
C LEU A 178 -16.59 -0.13 -26.21
N ALA A 179 -16.24 0.04 -24.94
CA ALA A 179 -15.03 0.75 -24.55
C ALA A 179 -13.75 0.05 -25.02
N ARG A 180 -13.76 -1.29 -25.11
CA ARG A 180 -12.69 -2.10 -25.69
C ARG A 180 -12.56 -1.88 -27.21
N ALA A 181 -13.66 -1.88 -27.95
CA ALA A 181 -13.64 -1.57 -29.38
C ALA A 181 -13.04 -0.18 -29.63
N GLN A 182 -13.53 0.83 -28.91
CA GLN A 182 -12.98 2.20 -28.94
C GLN A 182 -11.48 2.27 -28.59
N PHE A 183 -11.03 1.45 -27.63
CA PHE A 183 -9.63 1.37 -27.24
C PHE A 183 -8.75 0.87 -28.40
N TRP A 184 -9.19 -0.17 -29.12
CA TRP A 184 -8.45 -0.69 -30.26
C TRP A 184 -8.48 0.25 -31.46
N ASP A 185 -9.61 0.91 -31.72
CA ASP A 185 -9.72 1.93 -32.76
C ASP A 185 -8.71 3.05 -32.52
N LEU A 186 -8.54 3.49 -31.25
CA LEU A 186 -7.54 4.51 -30.90
C LEU A 186 -6.12 4.11 -31.26
N ILE A 187 -5.73 2.88 -30.90
CA ILE A 187 -4.38 2.39 -31.15
C ILE A 187 -4.15 2.28 -32.66
N ASN A 188 -5.16 1.84 -33.41
CA ASN A 188 -5.08 1.78 -34.87
C ASN A 188 -4.91 3.16 -35.49
N ASP A 189 -5.64 4.17 -35.02
CA ASP A 189 -5.52 5.56 -35.50
C ASP A 189 -4.11 6.11 -35.25
N ILE A 190 -3.53 5.84 -34.08
CA ILE A 190 -2.18 6.26 -33.71
C ILE A 190 -1.13 5.52 -34.53
N ARG A 191 -1.31 4.21 -34.77
CA ARG A 191 -0.40 3.44 -35.65
C ARG A 191 -0.43 3.95 -37.09
N GLN A 192 -1.59 4.40 -37.59
CA GLN A 192 -1.68 4.98 -38.93
C GLN A 192 -0.89 6.28 -39.06
N THR A 193 -0.82 7.08 -37.99
CA THR A 193 0.00 8.30 -37.98
C THR A 193 1.47 8.03 -37.68
N GLN A 194 1.78 6.99 -36.89
CA GLN A 194 3.13 6.55 -36.52
C GLN A 194 3.44 5.17 -37.12
N ALA A 195 3.61 5.11 -38.45
CA ALA A 195 3.73 3.85 -39.19
C ALA A 195 4.91 2.92 -38.79
N GLN A 196 5.87 3.41 -38.00
CA GLN A 196 7.00 2.61 -37.48
C GLN A 196 6.72 2.01 -36.08
N MET A 197 5.67 2.43 -35.39
CA MET A 197 5.36 1.97 -34.03
C MET A 197 4.93 0.49 -34.05
N SER A 198 5.59 -0.32 -33.23
CA SER A 198 5.23 -1.72 -32.99
C SER A 198 4.39 -1.81 -31.72
N VAL A 199 3.34 -2.65 -31.71
CA VAL A 199 2.47 -2.82 -30.54
C VAL A 199 2.44 -4.28 -30.14
N ILE A 200 2.83 -4.61 -28.91
CA ILE A 200 2.71 -5.95 -28.34
C ILE A 200 1.63 -5.94 -27.28
N VAL A 201 0.63 -6.81 -27.43
CA VAL A 201 -0.52 -6.92 -26.52
C VAL A 201 -0.55 -8.32 -25.93
N ALA A 202 -0.50 -8.46 -24.61
CA ALA A 202 -0.98 -9.69 -23.98
C ALA A 202 -2.50 -9.60 -23.78
N THR A 203 -3.23 -10.60 -24.24
CA THR A 203 -4.68 -10.69 -24.02
C THR A 203 -5.10 -12.12 -23.75
N ALA A 204 -6.07 -12.29 -22.86
CA ALA A 204 -6.80 -13.53 -22.65
C ALA A 204 -8.07 -13.62 -23.52
N TYR A 205 -8.47 -12.52 -24.18
CA TYR A 205 -9.64 -12.47 -25.05
C TYR A 205 -9.26 -12.85 -26.49
N MET A 206 -9.63 -14.06 -26.90
CA MET A 206 -9.32 -14.57 -28.24
C MET A 206 -9.97 -13.73 -29.35
N ASP A 207 -11.15 -13.15 -29.10
CA ASP A 207 -11.85 -12.29 -30.08
C ASP A 207 -11.08 -10.99 -30.36
N GLU A 208 -10.35 -10.46 -29.37
CA GLU A 208 -9.44 -9.32 -29.56
C GLU A 208 -8.24 -9.71 -30.42
N ALA A 209 -7.65 -10.86 -30.09
CA ALA A 209 -6.47 -11.36 -30.75
C ALA A 209 -6.69 -11.59 -32.26
N GLN A 210 -7.90 -11.94 -32.67
CA GLN A 210 -8.23 -12.16 -34.08
C GLN A 210 -8.03 -10.91 -34.94
N ARG A 211 -8.05 -9.71 -34.35
CA ARG A 211 -7.86 -8.43 -35.05
C ARG A 211 -6.38 -8.07 -35.25
N PHE A 212 -5.45 -8.81 -34.64
CA PHE A 212 -4.03 -8.47 -34.67
C PHE A 212 -3.32 -9.00 -35.92
N ASP A 213 -2.24 -8.32 -36.30
CA ASP A 213 -1.47 -8.62 -37.51
C ASP A 213 -0.66 -9.92 -37.37
N TRP A 214 -0.26 -10.26 -36.14
CA TRP A 214 0.57 -11.43 -35.83
C TRP A 214 0.24 -11.95 -34.42
N LEU A 215 0.30 -13.26 -34.23
CA LEU A 215 0.01 -13.93 -32.97
C LEU A 215 1.17 -14.78 -32.49
N VAL A 216 1.29 -14.87 -31.17
CA VAL A 216 2.20 -15.75 -30.44
C VAL A 216 1.36 -16.51 -29.44
N ALA A 217 1.15 -17.81 -29.67
CA ALA A 217 0.44 -18.68 -28.76
C ALA A 217 1.41 -19.25 -27.72
N MET A 218 1.08 -19.12 -26.45
CA MET A 218 1.96 -19.49 -25.34
C MET A 218 1.22 -20.30 -24.27
N ASP A 219 1.85 -21.35 -23.77
CA ASP A 219 1.36 -22.20 -22.68
C ASP A 219 2.52 -22.70 -21.82
N ASP A 220 2.33 -22.74 -20.50
CA ASP A 220 3.28 -23.25 -19.49
C ASP A 220 4.75 -22.81 -19.71
N GLY A 221 4.94 -21.52 -20.03
CA GLY A 221 6.27 -20.93 -20.25
C GLY A 221 6.93 -21.30 -21.57
N GLN A 222 6.19 -21.81 -22.56
CA GLN A 222 6.67 -22.20 -23.89
C GLN A 222 5.83 -21.59 -25.01
N ILE A 223 6.46 -21.31 -26.16
CA ILE A 223 5.74 -20.91 -27.37
C ILE A 223 5.20 -22.16 -28.06
N LEU A 224 3.89 -22.17 -28.31
CA LEU A 224 3.20 -23.24 -29.03
C LEU A 224 3.30 -23.03 -30.55
N ASP A 225 2.98 -21.82 -31.01
CA ASP A 225 2.99 -21.47 -32.43
C ASP A 225 3.04 -19.94 -32.62
N THR A 226 3.45 -19.49 -33.82
CA THR A 226 3.46 -18.07 -34.21
C THR A 226 3.01 -17.89 -35.65
N GLY A 227 2.40 -16.75 -35.97
CA GLY A 227 1.99 -16.43 -37.34
C GLY A 227 0.80 -15.48 -37.38
N THR A 228 0.30 -15.20 -38.58
CA THR A 228 -0.95 -14.46 -38.75
C THR A 228 -2.15 -15.31 -38.32
N PRO A 229 -3.29 -14.71 -37.91
CA PRO A 229 -4.50 -15.47 -37.57
C PRO A 229 -4.94 -16.44 -38.68
N ALA A 230 -4.85 -16.01 -39.95
CA ALA A 230 -5.19 -16.85 -41.10
C ALA A 230 -4.27 -18.06 -41.27
N GLU A 231 -2.97 -17.90 -41.00
CA GLU A 231 -2.01 -19.01 -41.03
C GLU A 231 -2.26 -20.01 -39.90
N ILE A 232 -2.61 -19.53 -38.70
CA ILE A 232 -2.97 -20.38 -37.56
C ILE A 232 -4.23 -21.19 -37.89
N PHE A 233 -5.30 -20.56 -38.38
CA PHE A 233 -6.52 -21.28 -38.80
C PHE A 233 -6.27 -22.33 -39.87
N ALA A 234 -5.43 -22.02 -40.86
CA ALA A 234 -5.07 -22.97 -41.91
C ALA A 234 -4.30 -24.18 -41.36
N ARG A 235 -3.46 -23.99 -40.34
CA ARG A 235 -2.71 -25.08 -39.69
C ARG A 235 -3.57 -25.94 -38.76
N THR A 236 -4.51 -25.33 -38.03
CA THR A 236 -5.37 -26.04 -37.06
C THR A 236 -6.64 -26.60 -37.68
N GLY A 237 -7.08 -26.09 -38.85
CA GLY A 237 -8.32 -26.49 -39.49
C GLY A 237 -9.58 -26.01 -38.77
N THR A 238 -9.49 -24.94 -38.00
CA THR A 238 -10.56 -24.41 -37.14
C THR A 238 -11.08 -23.05 -37.63
N SER A 239 -12.24 -22.63 -37.13
CA SER A 239 -12.87 -21.35 -37.48
C SER A 239 -12.81 -20.29 -36.38
N SER A 240 -12.45 -20.66 -35.16
CA SER A 240 -12.26 -19.74 -34.03
C SER A 240 -10.86 -19.85 -33.44
N LEU A 241 -10.35 -18.73 -32.89
CA LEU A 241 -9.02 -18.72 -32.25
C LEU A 241 -8.99 -19.53 -30.96
N GLU A 242 -10.12 -19.64 -30.26
CA GLU A 242 -10.23 -20.49 -29.07
C GLU A 242 -10.05 -21.97 -29.43
N GLU A 243 -10.74 -22.46 -30.47
CA GLU A 243 -10.54 -23.82 -30.99
C GLU A 243 -9.13 -24.02 -31.53
N ALA A 244 -8.58 -23.03 -32.24
CA ALA A 244 -7.21 -23.09 -32.75
C ALA A 244 -6.19 -23.23 -31.60
N PHE A 245 -6.36 -22.43 -30.54
CA PHE A 245 -5.49 -22.49 -29.37
C PHE A 245 -5.59 -23.84 -28.67
N ILE A 246 -6.80 -24.38 -28.48
CA ILE A 246 -7.01 -25.71 -27.90
C ILE A 246 -6.37 -26.80 -28.79
N ALA A 247 -6.46 -26.69 -30.11
CA ALA A 247 -5.82 -27.60 -31.06
C ALA A 247 -4.29 -27.54 -31.00
N LEU A 248 -3.70 -26.42 -30.59
CA LEU A 248 -2.26 -26.25 -30.39
C LEU A 248 -1.75 -26.74 -29.03
N LEU A 249 -2.63 -26.97 -28.04
CA LEU A 249 -2.22 -27.44 -26.71
C LEU A 249 -1.58 -28.85 -26.77
N PRO A 250 -0.72 -29.21 -25.80
CA PRO A 250 -0.21 -30.58 -25.66
C PRO A 250 -1.33 -31.61 -25.47
N GLU A 251 -1.13 -32.84 -25.96
CA GLU A 251 -2.13 -33.93 -25.90
C GLU A 251 -2.56 -34.27 -24.47
N GLU A 252 -1.67 -34.11 -23.49
CA GLU A 252 -1.98 -34.33 -22.07
C GLU A 252 -3.06 -33.39 -21.56
N LYS A 253 -3.08 -32.13 -22.04
CA LYS A 253 -4.07 -31.11 -21.66
C LYS A 253 -5.36 -31.20 -22.49
N LYS A 254 -5.29 -31.76 -23.70
CA LYS A 254 -6.45 -32.05 -24.54
C LYS A 254 -7.22 -33.29 -24.08
N ARG A 255 -6.57 -34.19 -23.36
CA ARG A 255 -7.14 -35.48 -22.95
C ARG A 255 -8.38 -35.27 -22.07
N GLY A 256 -9.55 -35.65 -22.56
CA GLY A 256 -10.83 -35.46 -21.88
C GLY A 256 -11.49 -34.09 -22.09
N HIS A 257 -10.94 -33.25 -22.97
CA HIS A 257 -11.64 -32.06 -23.44
C HIS A 257 -12.75 -32.47 -24.41
N GLU A 258 -14.00 -32.24 -23.99
CA GLU A 258 -15.18 -32.36 -24.83
C GLU A 258 -15.87 -31.00 -24.92
N PRO A 259 -16.42 -30.63 -26.10
CA PRO A 259 -17.18 -29.40 -26.25
C PRO A 259 -18.33 -29.34 -25.25
N VAL A 260 -18.49 -28.18 -24.60
CA VAL A 260 -19.61 -28.00 -23.66
C VAL A 260 -20.90 -27.85 -24.42
N ILE A 261 -21.80 -28.83 -24.29
CA ILE A 261 -23.16 -28.77 -24.81
C ILE A 261 -24.10 -28.67 -23.62
N ILE A 262 -24.89 -27.59 -23.56
CA ILE A 262 -25.94 -27.44 -22.55
C ILE A 262 -27.20 -28.12 -23.09
N PRO A 263 -27.67 -29.23 -22.49
CA PRO A 263 -28.91 -29.87 -22.91
C PRO A 263 -30.09 -28.90 -22.77
N PRO A 264 -31.13 -28.96 -23.60
CA PRO A 264 -32.28 -28.05 -23.48
C PRO A 264 -32.96 -28.15 -22.11
N LEU A 265 -33.45 -27.03 -21.59
CA LEU A 265 -34.17 -26.98 -20.32
C LEU A 265 -35.58 -27.58 -20.48
N GLU A 266 -35.85 -28.64 -19.74
CA GLU A 266 -37.21 -29.20 -19.57
C GLU A 266 -37.84 -28.61 -18.30
N ALA A 267 -38.46 -27.43 -18.41
CA ALA A 267 -39.17 -26.76 -17.31
C ALA A 267 -40.44 -26.06 -17.79
N SER A 268 -41.45 -25.96 -16.92
CA SER A 268 -42.67 -25.17 -17.18
C SER A 268 -42.34 -23.68 -17.18
N GLU A 269 -43.05 -22.89 -17.99
CA GLU A 269 -42.85 -21.43 -18.02
C GLU A 269 -43.21 -20.75 -16.68
N ASP A 270 -44.06 -21.38 -15.87
CA ASP A 270 -44.60 -20.84 -14.62
C ASP A 270 -43.78 -21.21 -13.36
N ASP A 271 -42.79 -22.12 -13.46
CA ASP A 271 -41.97 -22.52 -12.30
C ASP A 271 -40.83 -21.53 -12.08
N ILE A 272 -41.12 -20.41 -11.41
CA ILE A 272 -40.19 -19.29 -11.21
C ILE A 272 -39.39 -19.45 -9.90
N ALA A 273 -38.07 -19.38 -10.01
CA ALA A 273 -37.14 -19.37 -8.88
C ALA A 273 -36.77 -17.95 -8.44
N ILE A 274 -36.61 -17.01 -9.38
CA ILE A 274 -36.34 -15.59 -9.09
C ILE A 274 -37.32 -14.72 -9.86
N GLU A 275 -37.95 -13.79 -9.16
CA GLU A 275 -38.73 -12.70 -9.77
C GLU A 275 -38.25 -11.34 -9.25
N ALA A 276 -37.98 -10.42 -10.17
CA ALA A 276 -37.65 -9.03 -9.88
C ALA A 276 -38.64 -8.12 -10.59
N GLN A 277 -39.20 -7.15 -9.87
CA GLN A 277 -40.13 -6.15 -10.42
C GLN A 277 -39.70 -4.75 -10.02
N GLY A 278 -39.31 -3.96 -11.03
CA GLY A 278 -38.96 -2.54 -10.87
C GLY A 278 -37.85 -2.28 -9.86
N LEU A 279 -36.87 -3.18 -9.74
CA LEU A 279 -35.79 -3.03 -8.77
C LEU A 279 -34.94 -1.81 -9.08
N THR A 280 -34.79 -0.93 -8.08
CA THR A 280 -34.00 0.30 -8.17
C THR A 280 -33.08 0.41 -6.96
N MET A 281 -31.83 0.82 -7.21
CA MET A 281 -30.84 1.08 -6.16
C MET A 281 -30.19 2.46 -6.34
N ARG A 282 -30.33 3.33 -5.33
CA ARG A 282 -29.71 4.67 -5.30
C ARG A 282 -28.68 4.78 -4.18
N PHE A 283 -27.47 5.24 -4.51
CA PHE A 283 -26.41 5.58 -3.56
C PHE A 283 -26.22 7.10 -3.52
N GLY A 284 -26.89 7.77 -2.59
CA GLY A 284 -26.97 9.23 -2.60
C GLY A 284 -27.60 9.71 -3.90
N ASP A 285 -26.89 10.53 -4.67
CA ASP A 285 -27.37 11.08 -5.95
C ASP A 285 -27.16 10.14 -7.15
N PHE A 286 -26.50 8.99 -6.97
CA PHE A 286 -26.19 8.06 -8.06
C PHE A 286 -27.15 6.87 -8.08
N THR A 287 -27.92 6.70 -9.17
CA THR A 287 -28.75 5.51 -9.42
C THR A 287 -27.90 4.42 -10.08
N ALA A 288 -27.65 3.33 -9.36
CA ALA A 288 -26.83 2.21 -9.85
C ALA A 288 -27.63 1.14 -10.61
N VAL A 289 -28.91 0.99 -10.27
CA VAL A 289 -29.87 0.07 -10.91
C VAL A 289 -31.18 0.83 -11.00
N ASP A 290 -31.84 0.81 -12.16
CA ASP A 290 -33.03 1.62 -12.43
C ASP A 290 -34.15 0.77 -13.05
N HIS A 291 -35.19 0.52 -12.25
CA HIS A 291 -36.44 -0.17 -12.61
C HIS A 291 -36.25 -1.55 -13.32
N VAL A 292 -35.27 -2.33 -12.89
CA VAL A 292 -34.96 -3.63 -13.50
C VAL A 292 -36.02 -4.68 -13.18
N SER A 293 -36.51 -5.38 -14.22
CA SER A 293 -37.51 -6.44 -14.09
C SER A 293 -37.15 -7.67 -14.92
N PHE A 294 -37.20 -8.85 -14.32
CA PHE A 294 -36.97 -10.14 -15.00
C PHE A 294 -37.52 -11.32 -14.19
N ARG A 295 -37.64 -12.48 -14.84
CA ARG A 295 -38.06 -13.75 -14.24
C ARG A 295 -37.14 -14.88 -14.70
N ILE A 296 -36.69 -15.68 -13.73
CA ILE A 296 -35.80 -16.84 -13.94
C ILE A 296 -36.52 -18.09 -13.45
N ARG A 297 -36.61 -19.09 -14.34
CA ARG A 297 -37.27 -20.37 -14.13
C ARG A 297 -36.37 -21.32 -13.32
N ARG A 298 -36.97 -22.27 -12.62
CA ARG A 298 -36.23 -23.27 -11.84
C ARG A 298 -35.37 -24.14 -12.77
N GLY A 299 -34.10 -24.31 -12.42
CA GLY A 299 -33.14 -25.07 -13.21
C GLY A 299 -32.59 -24.31 -14.44
N GLU A 300 -33.06 -23.10 -14.72
CA GLU A 300 -32.55 -22.26 -15.81
C GLU A 300 -31.14 -21.76 -15.50
N ILE A 301 -30.26 -21.75 -16.51
CA ILE A 301 -29.00 -21.02 -16.48
C ILE A 301 -29.25 -19.65 -17.12
N PHE A 302 -29.45 -18.64 -16.27
CA PHE A 302 -29.73 -17.28 -16.71
C PHE A 302 -28.48 -16.40 -16.67
N GLY A 303 -28.10 -15.87 -17.82
CA GLY A 303 -26.94 -15.00 -17.99
C GLY A 303 -27.27 -13.53 -17.78
N PHE A 304 -26.46 -12.82 -17.00
CA PHE A 304 -26.51 -11.37 -16.87
C PHE A 304 -25.30 -10.74 -17.56
N LEU A 305 -25.51 -10.28 -18.78
CA LEU A 305 -24.47 -9.66 -19.61
C LEU A 305 -24.58 -8.13 -19.48
N GLY A 306 -23.45 -7.47 -19.25
CA GLY A 306 -23.45 -6.01 -19.16
C GLY A 306 -22.05 -5.45 -18.94
N SER A 307 -21.90 -4.14 -19.15
CA SER A 307 -20.64 -3.45 -18.89
C SER A 307 -20.26 -3.45 -17.40
N ASN A 308 -18.99 -3.18 -17.09
CA ASN A 308 -18.58 -3.01 -15.70
C ASN A 308 -19.19 -1.73 -15.12
N GLY A 309 -19.77 -1.85 -13.92
CA GLY A 309 -20.51 -0.76 -13.28
C GLY A 309 -21.93 -0.55 -13.81
N CYS A 310 -22.46 -1.41 -14.68
CA CYS A 310 -23.84 -1.27 -15.18
C CYS A 310 -24.92 -1.68 -14.16
N GLY A 311 -24.54 -2.24 -13.00
CA GLY A 311 -25.47 -2.64 -11.94
C GLY A 311 -25.56 -4.14 -11.66
N LYS A 312 -24.84 -5.02 -12.38
CA LYS A 312 -24.92 -6.51 -12.23
C LYS A 312 -24.78 -7.00 -10.79
N SER A 313 -23.63 -6.74 -10.17
CA SER A 313 -23.35 -7.16 -8.80
C SER A 313 -24.27 -6.46 -7.78
N THR A 314 -24.71 -5.24 -8.08
CA THR A 314 -25.69 -4.52 -7.24
C THR A 314 -27.04 -5.23 -7.25
N THR A 315 -27.53 -5.61 -8.44
CA THR A 315 -28.75 -6.40 -8.60
C THR A 315 -28.64 -7.76 -7.91
N MET A 316 -27.51 -8.45 -8.07
CA MET A 316 -27.26 -9.71 -7.36
C MET A 316 -27.28 -9.56 -5.84
N LYS A 317 -26.63 -8.53 -5.30
CA LYS A 317 -26.66 -8.22 -3.85
C LYS A 317 -28.05 -7.88 -3.34
N MET A 318 -28.87 -7.23 -4.16
CA MET A 318 -30.28 -7.00 -3.83
C MET A 318 -31.05 -8.31 -3.75
N LEU A 319 -30.87 -9.21 -4.72
CA LEU A 319 -31.53 -10.51 -4.74
C LEU A 319 -31.09 -11.42 -3.59
N THR A 320 -29.83 -11.37 -3.16
CA THR A 320 -29.36 -12.14 -1.98
C THR A 320 -29.74 -11.50 -0.64
N GLY A 321 -30.40 -10.33 -0.65
CA GLY A 321 -30.71 -9.55 0.55
C GLY A 321 -29.50 -8.97 1.26
N LEU A 322 -28.34 -8.88 0.61
CA LEU A 322 -27.12 -8.23 1.14
C LEU A 322 -27.22 -6.70 1.03
N LEU A 323 -28.07 -6.21 0.13
CA LEU A 323 -28.33 -4.79 -0.09
C LEU A 323 -29.85 -4.59 -0.22
N PRO A 324 -30.50 -3.81 0.66
CA PRO A 324 -31.93 -3.52 0.48
C PRO A 324 -32.14 -2.63 -0.75
N ALA A 325 -33.15 -2.94 -1.56
CA ALA A 325 -33.53 -2.12 -2.71
C ALA A 325 -34.10 -0.77 -2.24
N THR A 326 -33.84 0.30 -2.99
CA THR A 326 -34.43 1.61 -2.72
C THR A 326 -35.89 1.65 -3.15
N GLU A 327 -36.20 1.06 -4.31
CA GLU A 327 -37.57 0.91 -4.84
C GLU A 327 -37.69 -0.48 -5.51
N GLY A 328 -38.92 -0.92 -5.73
CA GLY A 328 -39.21 -2.23 -6.33
C GLY A 328 -39.25 -3.38 -5.32
N LYS A 329 -39.48 -4.59 -5.83
CA LYS A 329 -39.58 -5.82 -5.03
C LYS A 329 -38.92 -6.99 -5.75
N ALA A 330 -38.38 -7.90 -4.96
CA ALA A 330 -37.82 -9.17 -5.42
C ALA A 330 -38.43 -10.33 -4.64
N TRP A 331 -38.57 -11.47 -5.30
CA TRP A 331 -39.01 -12.73 -4.71
C TRP A 331 -38.05 -13.86 -5.07
N LEU A 332 -37.73 -14.69 -4.09
CA LEU A 332 -37.00 -15.94 -4.24
C LEU A 332 -37.93 -17.10 -3.88
N PHE A 333 -38.14 -18.02 -4.81
CA PHE A 333 -39.04 -19.17 -4.64
C PHE A 333 -40.45 -18.77 -4.15
N GLY A 334 -40.96 -17.62 -4.65
CA GLY A 334 -42.26 -17.07 -4.27
C GLY A 334 -42.29 -16.24 -2.97
N ASN A 335 -41.22 -16.25 -2.18
CA ASN A 335 -41.12 -15.46 -0.95
C ASN A 335 -40.42 -14.13 -1.22
N ALA A 336 -40.94 -13.03 -0.68
CA ALA A 336 -40.29 -11.72 -0.82
C ALA A 336 -38.89 -11.75 -0.18
N VAL A 337 -37.92 -11.12 -0.83
CA VAL A 337 -36.55 -11.02 -0.29
C VAL A 337 -36.56 -10.13 0.94
N ASP A 338 -36.22 -10.72 2.08
CA ASP A 338 -36.08 -10.05 3.37
C ASP A 338 -34.63 -10.27 3.90
N PRO A 339 -33.88 -9.20 4.25
CA PRO A 339 -32.56 -9.31 4.86
C PRO A 339 -32.49 -10.17 6.13
N ASP A 340 -33.60 -10.31 6.86
CA ASP A 340 -33.66 -11.06 8.13
C ASP A 340 -34.12 -12.53 7.93
N ASP A 341 -34.53 -12.91 6.71
CA ASP A 341 -34.97 -14.28 6.41
C ASP A 341 -33.79 -15.24 6.15
N MET A 342 -33.27 -15.79 7.25
CA MET A 342 -32.19 -16.77 7.18
C MET A 342 -32.63 -18.11 6.54
N SER A 343 -33.93 -18.42 6.49
CA SER A 343 -34.41 -19.66 5.89
C SER A 343 -34.26 -19.66 4.37
N THR A 344 -34.55 -18.53 3.72
CA THR A 344 -34.33 -18.34 2.28
C THR A 344 -32.84 -18.27 1.94
N ARG A 345 -32.02 -17.60 2.77
CA ARG A 345 -30.56 -17.54 2.54
C ARG A 345 -29.87 -18.90 2.58
N LYS A 346 -30.33 -19.84 3.43
CA LYS A 346 -29.84 -21.23 3.44
C LYS A 346 -30.14 -22.00 2.16
N ARG A 347 -31.03 -21.50 1.29
CA ARG A 347 -31.36 -22.14 0.00
C ARG A 347 -30.56 -21.56 -1.17
N VAL A 348 -29.75 -20.54 -0.91
CA VAL A 348 -28.95 -19.84 -1.92
C VAL A 348 -27.47 -20.09 -1.68
N GLY A 349 -26.73 -20.45 -2.73
CA GLY A 349 -25.27 -20.38 -2.77
C GLY A 349 -24.86 -19.11 -3.50
N TYR A 350 -23.92 -18.35 -2.94
CA TYR A 350 -23.44 -17.11 -3.53
C TYR A 350 -21.93 -17.17 -3.68
N MET A 351 -21.45 -16.85 -4.88
CA MET A 351 -20.04 -16.69 -5.20
C MET A 351 -19.82 -15.25 -5.65
N SER A 352 -19.08 -14.49 -4.85
CA SER A 352 -18.78 -13.08 -5.14
C SER A 352 -17.58 -12.92 -6.07
N GLN A 353 -17.51 -11.77 -6.77
CA GLN A 353 -16.39 -11.42 -7.64
C GLN A 353 -15.03 -11.37 -6.92
N ALA A 354 -15.00 -10.87 -5.68
CA ALA A 354 -13.84 -11.01 -4.80
C ALA A 354 -13.93 -12.35 -4.08
N PHE A 355 -12.82 -13.10 -3.99
CA PHE A 355 -12.81 -14.45 -3.42
C PHE A 355 -13.48 -14.50 -2.05
N SER A 356 -14.49 -15.38 -1.91
CA SER A 356 -15.19 -15.64 -0.64
C SER A 356 -14.44 -16.62 0.27
N LEU A 357 -13.24 -17.05 -0.12
CA LEU A 357 -12.44 -18.04 0.59
C LEU A 357 -11.58 -17.39 1.66
N TYR A 358 -11.38 -18.09 2.78
CA TYR A 358 -10.39 -17.70 3.79
C TYR A 358 -9.03 -18.20 3.32
N THR A 359 -8.14 -17.28 2.96
CA THR A 359 -6.85 -17.59 2.33
C THR A 359 -5.85 -18.22 3.30
N GLU A 360 -6.07 -18.03 4.60
CA GLU A 360 -5.28 -18.60 5.69
C GLU A 360 -5.71 -20.02 6.09
N LEU A 361 -6.83 -20.51 5.54
CA LEU A 361 -7.36 -21.85 5.79
C LEU A 361 -7.10 -22.76 4.58
N THR A 362 -6.81 -24.04 4.83
CA THR A 362 -6.66 -25.04 3.76
C THR A 362 -7.97 -25.28 2.99
N VAL A 363 -7.90 -25.94 1.83
CA VAL A 363 -9.08 -26.37 1.06
C VAL A 363 -10.07 -27.15 1.92
N ARG A 364 -9.58 -28.14 2.69
CA ARG A 364 -10.40 -28.90 3.64
C ARG A 364 -11.05 -27.99 4.68
N GLN A 365 -10.26 -27.14 5.33
CA GLN A 365 -10.75 -26.26 6.38
C GLN A 365 -11.79 -25.27 5.86
N ASN A 366 -11.64 -24.76 4.63
CA ASN A 366 -12.65 -23.91 3.99
C ASN A 366 -13.98 -24.66 3.81
N LEU A 367 -13.96 -25.89 3.30
CA LEU A 367 -15.17 -26.70 3.11
C LEU A 367 -15.84 -27.04 4.45
N GLU A 368 -15.07 -27.48 5.44
CA GLU A 368 -15.57 -27.78 6.79
C GLU A 368 -16.15 -26.53 7.45
N PHE A 369 -15.46 -25.40 7.39
CA PHE A 369 -15.91 -24.14 7.99
C PHE A 369 -17.26 -23.69 7.41
N HIS A 370 -17.40 -23.71 6.09
CA HIS A 370 -18.66 -23.33 5.45
C HIS A 370 -19.78 -24.34 5.74
N ALA A 371 -19.48 -25.64 5.81
CA ALA A 371 -20.46 -26.64 6.24
C ALA A 371 -20.99 -26.34 7.65
N HIS A 372 -20.12 -25.92 8.58
CA HIS A 372 -20.53 -25.51 9.93
C HIS A 372 -21.38 -24.23 9.90
N LEU A 373 -20.98 -23.21 9.13
CA LEU A 373 -21.73 -21.95 9.00
C LEU A 373 -23.15 -22.16 8.49
N PHE A 374 -23.34 -23.06 7.53
CA PHE A 374 -24.66 -23.38 6.98
C PHE A 374 -25.43 -24.43 7.79
N HIS A 375 -24.91 -24.83 8.96
CA HIS A 375 -25.53 -25.82 9.86
C HIS A 375 -25.76 -27.20 9.22
N VAL A 376 -24.81 -27.67 8.40
CA VAL A 376 -24.76 -29.08 8.01
C VAL A 376 -24.54 -29.91 9.28
N ALA A 377 -25.29 -31.01 9.43
CA ALA A 377 -25.20 -31.85 10.62
C ALA A 377 -23.75 -32.37 10.78
N ARG A 378 -23.21 -32.30 12.00
CA ARG A 378 -21.79 -32.59 12.28
C ARG A 378 -21.36 -33.99 11.81
N GLU A 379 -22.29 -34.94 11.83
CA GLU A 379 -22.11 -36.32 11.38
C GLU A 379 -21.99 -36.43 9.85
N ASP A 380 -22.61 -35.52 9.11
CA ASP A 380 -22.64 -35.49 7.64
C ASP A 380 -21.47 -34.69 7.04
N ILE A 381 -20.82 -33.81 7.82
CA ILE A 381 -19.75 -32.94 7.32
C ILE A 381 -18.64 -33.73 6.63
N PRO A 382 -18.07 -34.81 7.22
CA PRO A 382 -17.01 -35.57 6.56
C PRO A 382 -17.44 -36.17 5.20
N ALA A 383 -18.66 -36.71 5.13
CA ALA A 383 -19.21 -37.27 3.90
C ALA A 383 -19.44 -36.16 2.85
N ARG A 384 -19.92 -35.00 3.29
CA ARG A 384 -20.16 -33.85 2.41
C ARG A 384 -18.86 -33.27 1.86
N VAL A 385 -17.83 -33.13 2.70
CA VAL A 385 -16.50 -32.68 2.27
C VAL A 385 -15.89 -33.65 1.27
N ALA A 386 -16.04 -34.96 1.48
CA ALA A 386 -15.58 -35.97 0.53
C ALA A 386 -16.33 -35.88 -0.81
N GLU A 387 -17.65 -35.70 -0.78
CA GLU A 387 -18.45 -35.50 -1.99
C GLU A 387 -18.03 -34.24 -2.76
N MET A 388 -17.77 -33.11 -2.07
CA MET A 388 -17.29 -31.89 -2.72
C MET A 388 -15.87 -32.08 -3.29
N ALA A 389 -15.01 -32.80 -2.59
CA ALA A 389 -13.66 -33.07 -3.05
C ALA A 389 -13.63 -33.94 -4.33
N ASP A 390 -14.51 -34.93 -4.42
CA ASP A 390 -14.64 -35.79 -5.60
C ASP A 390 -15.30 -35.04 -6.77
N ARG A 391 -16.47 -34.43 -6.51
CA ARG A 391 -17.29 -33.79 -7.54
C ARG A 391 -16.61 -32.59 -8.21
N PHE A 392 -15.82 -31.83 -7.47
CA PHE A 392 -15.10 -30.66 -7.99
C PHE A 392 -13.62 -30.95 -8.28
N ASP A 393 -13.19 -32.22 -8.15
CA ASP A 393 -11.81 -32.68 -8.38
C ASP A 393 -10.78 -31.85 -7.59
N LEU A 394 -10.98 -31.80 -6.26
CA LEU A 394 -10.13 -31.10 -5.29
C LEU A 394 -9.30 -32.06 -4.43
N GLY A 395 -9.47 -33.38 -4.60
CA GLY A 395 -8.80 -34.42 -3.81
C GLY A 395 -7.27 -34.23 -3.63
N PRO A 396 -6.50 -33.94 -4.70
CA PRO A 396 -5.04 -33.78 -4.61
C PRO A 396 -4.57 -32.57 -3.78
N VAL A 397 -5.42 -31.54 -3.64
CA VAL A 397 -5.03 -30.23 -3.08
C VAL A 397 -5.69 -29.93 -1.73
N MET A 398 -6.29 -30.95 -1.08
CA MET A 398 -7.11 -30.76 0.13
C MET A 398 -6.39 -30.08 1.30
N GLU A 399 -5.07 -30.20 1.39
CA GLU A 399 -4.24 -29.65 2.48
C GLU A 399 -3.48 -28.38 2.07
N GLU A 400 -3.71 -27.86 0.85
CA GLU A 400 -3.07 -26.65 0.36
C GLU A 400 -3.86 -25.38 0.72
N LEU A 401 -3.20 -24.22 0.72
CA LEU A 401 -3.84 -22.92 0.94
C LEU A 401 -4.37 -22.34 -0.38
N PRO A 402 -5.54 -21.67 -0.41
CA PRO A 402 -6.13 -21.12 -1.62
C PRO A 402 -5.18 -20.26 -2.48
N ASP A 403 -4.33 -19.45 -1.86
CA ASP A 403 -3.40 -18.56 -2.57
C ASP A 403 -2.29 -19.30 -3.32
N SER A 404 -2.00 -20.55 -2.94
CA SER A 404 -1.04 -21.40 -3.65
C SER A 404 -1.65 -22.13 -4.85
N LEU A 405 -2.98 -22.11 -4.99
CA LEU A 405 -3.69 -22.86 -6.03
C LEU A 405 -3.79 -22.07 -7.35
N PRO A 406 -3.69 -22.76 -8.50
CA PRO A 406 -4.08 -22.24 -9.80
C PRO A 406 -5.50 -21.67 -9.76
N LEU A 407 -5.73 -20.58 -10.51
CA LEU A 407 -7.00 -19.85 -10.48
C LEU A 407 -8.22 -20.75 -10.78
N GLY A 408 -8.14 -21.59 -11.81
CA GLY A 408 -9.22 -22.54 -12.14
C GLY A 408 -9.57 -23.51 -10.99
N ILE A 409 -8.58 -23.98 -10.22
CA ILE A 409 -8.82 -24.83 -9.04
C ILE A 409 -9.46 -24.00 -7.92
N ARG A 410 -9.01 -22.76 -7.72
CA ARG A 410 -9.61 -21.84 -6.75
C ARG A 410 -11.08 -21.55 -7.05
N GLN A 411 -11.45 -21.37 -8.32
CA GLN A 411 -12.85 -21.19 -8.72
C GLN A 411 -13.68 -22.45 -8.49
N ARG A 412 -13.13 -23.64 -8.77
CA ARG A 412 -13.77 -24.92 -8.41
C ARG A 412 -13.99 -25.06 -6.91
N LEU A 413 -13.02 -24.70 -6.08
CA LEU A 413 -13.16 -24.65 -4.62
C LEU A 413 -14.24 -23.65 -4.19
N SER A 414 -14.27 -22.45 -4.77
CA SER A 414 -15.31 -21.45 -4.47
C SER A 414 -16.71 -21.96 -4.79
N LEU A 415 -16.88 -22.64 -5.94
CA LEU A 415 -18.13 -23.29 -6.30
C LEU A 415 -18.48 -24.45 -5.36
N ALA A 416 -17.49 -25.26 -4.97
CA ALA A 416 -17.67 -26.35 -4.01
C ALA A 416 -18.14 -25.85 -2.64
N VAL A 417 -17.55 -24.75 -2.16
CA VAL A 417 -17.95 -24.06 -0.94
C VAL A 417 -19.38 -23.54 -1.05
N ALA A 418 -19.73 -22.88 -2.16
CA ALA A 418 -21.09 -22.40 -2.40
C ALA A 418 -22.13 -23.53 -2.50
N MET A 419 -21.68 -24.75 -2.82
CA MET A 419 -22.52 -25.94 -2.93
C MET A 419 -22.58 -26.79 -1.66
N VAL A 420 -21.73 -26.55 -0.64
CA VAL A 420 -21.57 -27.48 0.50
C VAL A 420 -22.87 -27.74 1.25
N HIS A 421 -23.80 -26.79 1.25
CA HIS A 421 -25.11 -26.86 1.93
C HIS A 421 -26.29 -27.25 1.03
N LYS A 422 -26.03 -27.71 -0.21
CA LYS A 422 -27.04 -28.14 -1.20
C LYS A 422 -28.08 -27.04 -1.53
N PRO A 423 -27.65 -25.88 -2.04
CA PRO A 423 -28.58 -24.81 -2.40
C PRO A 423 -29.47 -25.21 -3.59
N GLU A 424 -30.66 -24.60 -3.68
CA GLU A 424 -31.56 -24.70 -4.83
C GLU A 424 -31.27 -23.62 -5.90
N LEU A 425 -30.60 -22.54 -5.50
CA LEU A 425 -30.21 -21.41 -6.35
C LEU A 425 -28.73 -21.07 -6.15
N LEU A 426 -28.00 -20.93 -7.24
CA LEU A 426 -26.65 -20.38 -7.27
C LEU A 426 -26.66 -19.00 -7.91
N ILE A 427 -26.07 -18.02 -7.25
CA ILE A 427 -25.77 -16.70 -7.81
C ILE A 427 -24.25 -16.59 -7.93
N LEU A 428 -23.77 -16.51 -9.17
CA LEU A 428 -22.35 -16.54 -9.51
C LEU A 428 -21.94 -15.22 -10.16
N ASP A 429 -21.11 -14.43 -9.49
CA ASP A 429 -20.65 -13.15 -10.01
C ASP A 429 -19.28 -13.30 -10.70
N GLU A 430 -19.27 -13.31 -12.04
CA GLU A 430 -18.09 -13.50 -12.90
C GLU A 430 -17.20 -14.71 -12.55
N PRO A 431 -17.77 -15.93 -12.39
CA PRO A 431 -17.09 -17.06 -11.75
C PRO A 431 -15.90 -17.63 -12.54
N THR A 432 -15.83 -17.35 -13.84
CA THR A 432 -14.83 -17.86 -14.78
C THR A 432 -13.85 -16.78 -15.26
N SER A 433 -13.90 -15.58 -14.67
CA SER A 433 -12.99 -14.49 -15.00
C SER A 433 -11.53 -14.88 -14.70
N GLY A 434 -10.65 -14.72 -15.68
CA GLY A 434 -9.22 -15.07 -15.61
C GLY A 434 -8.91 -16.58 -15.69
N VAL A 435 -9.91 -17.45 -15.87
CA VAL A 435 -9.70 -18.90 -15.98
C VAL A 435 -9.33 -19.27 -17.42
N ASP A 436 -8.43 -20.23 -17.59
CA ASP A 436 -8.03 -20.74 -18.91
C ASP A 436 -9.20 -21.38 -19.67
N PRO A 437 -9.21 -21.38 -21.02
CA PRO A 437 -10.34 -21.90 -21.81
C PRO A 437 -10.74 -23.34 -21.46
N VAL A 438 -9.76 -24.22 -21.20
CA VAL A 438 -10.02 -25.64 -20.92
C VAL A 438 -10.64 -25.81 -19.52
N ALA A 439 -10.10 -25.14 -18.50
CA ALA A 439 -10.68 -25.17 -17.16
C ALA A 439 -12.03 -24.44 -17.10
N ARG A 440 -12.22 -23.38 -17.90
CA ARG A 440 -13.52 -22.71 -18.07
C ARG A 440 -14.55 -23.68 -18.64
N ASP A 441 -14.21 -24.47 -19.65
CA ASP A 441 -15.10 -25.49 -20.19
C ASP A 441 -15.40 -26.59 -19.17
N GLY A 442 -14.40 -27.00 -18.38
CA GLY A 442 -14.61 -27.88 -17.23
C GLY A 442 -15.58 -27.29 -16.21
N PHE A 443 -15.45 -26.00 -15.89
CA PHE A 443 -16.35 -25.28 -15.00
C PHE A 443 -17.78 -25.23 -15.54
N TRP A 444 -17.94 -24.91 -16.83
CA TRP A 444 -19.25 -24.89 -17.48
C TRP A 444 -19.93 -26.26 -17.55
N ARG A 445 -19.17 -27.35 -17.68
CA ARG A 445 -19.70 -28.72 -17.55
C ARG A 445 -20.28 -28.96 -16.15
N LEU A 446 -19.58 -28.53 -15.10
CA LEU A 446 -20.11 -28.61 -13.73
C LEU A 446 -21.41 -27.81 -13.57
N LEU A 447 -21.50 -26.60 -14.14
CA LEU A 447 -22.74 -25.81 -14.13
C LEU A 447 -23.89 -26.50 -14.87
N ALA A 448 -23.60 -27.08 -16.04
CA ALA A 448 -24.58 -27.84 -16.82
C ALA A 448 -25.11 -29.04 -16.04
N GLU A 449 -24.23 -29.80 -15.40
CA GLU A 449 -24.60 -30.93 -14.55
C GLU A 449 -25.44 -30.50 -13.34
N LEU A 450 -25.03 -29.45 -12.62
CA LEU A 450 -25.78 -28.89 -11.48
C LEU A 450 -27.19 -28.46 -11.89
N SER A 451 -27.31 -27.76 -13.01
CA SER A 451 -28.59 -27.28 -13.51
C SER A 451 -29.49 -28.43 -13.98
N ARG A 452 -28.97 -29.37 -14.78
CA ARG A 452 -29.81 -30.40 -15.41
C ARG A 452 -30.09 -31.59 -14.52
N ARG A 453 -29.08 -32.09 -13.80
CA ARG A 453 -29.19 -33.27 -12.92
C ARG A 453 -29.80 -32.92 -11.57
N ASP A 454 -29.29 -31.87 -10.93
CA ASP A 454 -29.69 -31.50 -9.57
C ASP A 454 -30.81 -30.46 -9.54
N LYS A 455 -31.23 -29.95 -10.71
CA LYS A 455 -32.28 -28.93 -10.86
C LYS A 455 -31.97 -27.62 -10.13
N VAL A 456 -30.68 -27.31 -9.94
CA VAL A 456 -30.21 -26.06 -9.35
C VAL A 456 -30.42 -24.93 -10.34
N THR A 457 -31.05 -23.83 -9.90
CA THR A 457 -31.18 -22.62 -10.72
C THR A 457 -29.87 -21.86 -10.68
N ILE A 458 -29.37 -21.36 -11.81
CA ILE A 458 -28.08 -20.67 -11.88
C ILE A 458 -28.28 -19.27 -12.45
N PHE A 459 -27.99 -18.26 -11.64
CA PHE A 459 -27.92 -16.87 -12.08
C PHE A 459 -26.46 -16.45 -12.17
N ILE A 460 -25.93 -16.31 -13.38
CA ILE A 460 -24.51 -16.06 -13.63
C ILE A 460 -24.33 -14.70 -14.29
N SER A 461 -23.41 -13.87 -13.79
CA SER A 461 -22.94 -12.68 -14.50
C SER A 461 -21.73 -13.05 -15.34
N THR A 462 -21.66 -12.52 -16.55
CA THR A 462 -20.49 -12.68 -17.41
C THR A 462 -20.31 -11.44 -18.26
N HIS A 463 -19.08 -11.24 -18.74
CA HIS A 463 -18.74 -10.27 -19.77
C HIS A 463 -18.12 -10.96 -21.00
N PHE A 464 -18.09 -12.30 -21.02
CA PHE A 464 -17.62 -13.10 -22.15
C PHE A 464 -18.80 -13.53 -23.04
N MET A 465 -18.74 -13.21 -24.33
CA MET A 465 -19.83 -13.56 -25.26
C MET A 465 -20.00 -15.07 -25.42
N ASN A 466 -18.90 -15.83 -25.46
CA ASN A 466 -18.94 -17.29 -25.57
C ASN A 466 -19.62 -17.96 -24.36
N GLU A 467 -19.55 -17.34 -23.18
CA GLU A 467 -20.25 -17.81 -21.98
C GLU A 467 -21.74 -17.43 -22.02
N ALA A 468 -22.04 -16.19 -22.44
CA ALA A 468 -23.42 -15.74 -22.61
C ALA A 468 -24.17 -16.60 -23.64
N MET A 469 -23.49 -17.05 -24.70
CA MET A 469 -24.03 -17.99 -25.70
C MET A 469 -24.38 -19.38 -25.13
N ARG A 470 -23.82 -19.78 -23.98
CA ARG A 470 -24.13 -21.05 -23.30
C ARG A 470 -25.32 -20.93 -22.34
N CYS A 471 -25.81 -19.72 -22.08
CA CYS A 471 -26.96 -19.52 -21.19
C CYS A 471 -28.27 -19.91 -21.88
N ASP A 472 -29.23 -20.41 -21.11
CA ASP A 472 -30.58 -20.72 -21.60
C ASP A 472 -31.28 -19.45 -22.09
N ARG A 473 -31.20 -18.41 -21.25
CA ARG A 473 -31.60 -17.04 -21.56
C ARG A 473 -30.60 -16.09 -20.92
N MET A 474 -30.57 -14.88 -21.46
CA MET A 474 -29.75 -13.82 -20.90
C MET A 474 -30.50 -12.49 -20.88
N SER A 475 -30.02 -11.57 -20.07
CA SER A 475 -30.42 -10.17 -20.09
C SER A 475 -29.21 -9.29 -20.30
N MET A 476 -29.32 -8.35 -21.23
CA MET A 476 -28.32 -7.33 -21.50
C MET A 476 -28.61 -6.11 -20.63
N MET A 477 -27.59 -5.58 -19.96
CA MET A 477 -27.73 -4.45 -19.04
C MET A 477 -26.74 -3.33 -19.37
N HIS A 478 -27.21 -2.09 -19.33
CA HIS A 478 -26.39 -0.89 -19.49
C HIS A 478 -26.92 0.26 -18.62
N ALA A 479 -26.00 0.98 -17.97
CA ALA A 479 -26.31 2.17 -17.17
C ALA A 479 -27.49 2.00 -16.18
N GLY A 480 -27.61 0.83 -15.53
CA GLY A 480 -28.68 0.55 -14.58
C GLY A 480 -29.95 -0.05 -15.20
N HIS A 481 -30.08 -0.09 -16.53
CA HIS A 481 -31.27 -0.57 -17.24
C HIS A 481 -31.05 -1.91 -17.92
N VAL A 482 -32.12 -2.71 -17.99
CA VAL A 482 -32.18 -3.89 -18.88
C VAL A 482 -32.54 -3.41 -20.29
N LEU A 483 -31.67 -3.74 -21.25
CA LEU A 483 -31.84 -3.38 -22.66
C LEU A 483 -32.79 -4.35 -23.39
N ASP A 484 -32.52 -5.66 -23.26
CA ASP A 484 -33.36 -6.74 -23.79
C ASP A 484 -33.08 -8.02 -22.98
N SER A 485 -33.99 -9.00 -23.04
CA SER A 485 -33.81 -10.32 -22.43
C SER A 485 -34.49 -11.43 -23.22
N ASP A 486 -33.70 -12.38 -23.71
CA ASP A 486 -34.15 -13.52 -24.50
C ASP A 486 -33.06 -14.59 -24.55
N ALA A 487 -33.29 -15.67 -25.30
CA ALA A 487 -32.24 -16.62 -25.68
C ALA A 487 -31.17 -15.90 -26.54
N PRO A 488 -29.87 -16.20 -26.38
CA PRO A 488 -28.80 -15.51 -27.12
C PRO A 488 -29.00 -15.48 -28.64
N ALA A 489 -29.38 -16.61 -29.24
CA ALA A 489 -29.64 -16.70 -30.69
C ALA A 489 -30.80 -15.80 -31.15
N ARG A 490 -31.82 -15.60 -30.32
CA ARG A 490 -32.98 -14.74 -30.62
C ARG A 490 -32.59 -13.26 -30.55
N LEU A 491 -31.69 -12.88 -29.65
CA LEU A 491 -31.17 -11.52 -29.56
C LEU A 491 -30.34 -11.14 -30.80
N ILE A 492 -29.53 -12.07 -31.30
CA ILE A 492 -28.78 -11.90 -32.56
C ILE A 492 -29.75 -11.72 -33.74
N GLU A 493 -30.76 -12.60 -33.84
CA GLU A 493 -31.80 -12.56 -34.88
C GLU A 493 -32.58 -11.24 -34.85
N LYS A 494 -33.06 -10.82 -33.67
CA LYS A 494 -33.80 -9.56 -33.46
C LYS A 494 -33.02 -8.34 -33.95
N ARG A 495 -31.70 -8.34 -33.77
CA ARG A 495 -30.82 -7.22 -34.16
C ARG A 495 -30.32 -7.29 -35.60
N GLY A 496 -30.33 -8.47 -36.22
CA GLY A 496 -29.71 -8.69 -37.54
C GLY A 496 -28.19 -8.57 -37.52
N ALA A 497 -27.56 -8.89 -36.39
CA ALA A 497 -26.12 -8.83 -36.21
C ALA A 497 -25.43 -10.15 -36.62
N PRO A 498 -24.14 -10.13 -37.00
CA PRO A 498 -23.40 -11.35 -37.34
C PRO A 498 -23.14 -12.25 -36.13
N ASP A 499 -23.00 -11.67 -34.94
CA ASP A 499 -22.69 -12.36 -33.69
C ASP A 499 -23.30 -11.62 -32.49
N LEU A 500 -23.16 -12.22 -31.30
CA LEU A 500 -23.68 -11.65 -30.05
C LEU A 500 -22.95 -10.36 -29.64
N GLU A 501 -21.66 -10.22 -29.95
CA GLU A 501 -20.87 -9.03 -29.59
C GLU A 501 -21.40 -7.80 -30.34
N GLN A 502 -21.58 -7.91 -31.66
CA GLN A 502 -22.13 -6.85 -32.50
C GLN A 502 -23.59 -6.56 -32.16
N ALA A 503 -24.38 -7.58 -31.80
CA ALA A 503 -25.73 -7.37 -31.30
C ALA A 503 -25.70 -6.48 -30.05
N PHE A 504 -24.87 -6.82 -29.07
CA PHE A 504 -24.75 -6.09 -27.81
C PHE A 504 -24.22 -4.66 -28.00
N ILE A 505 -23.17 -4.47 -28.81
CA ILE A 505 -22.66 -3.13 -29.17
C ILE A 505 -23.77 -2.28 -29.80
N GLY A 506 -24.56 -2.86 -30.70
CA GLY A 506 -25.72 -2.17 -31.28
C GLY A 506 -26.71 -1.67 -30.23
N TYR A 507 -27.12 -2.53 -29.29
CA TYR A 507 -28.00 -2.15 -28.20
C TYR A 507 -27.39 -1.09 -27.27
N LEU A 508 -26.06 -1.13 -27.05
CA LEU A 508 -25.35 -0.12 -26.26
C LEU A 508 -25.37 1.26 -26.92
N VAL A 509 -25.13 1.32 -28.24
CA VAL A 509 -25.14 2.58 -29.00
C VAL A 509 -26.54 3.21 -28.98
N ASP A 510 -27.60 2.41 -29.17
CA ASP A 510 -28.98 2.90 -29.11
C ASP A 510 -29.36 3.43 -27.72
N ALA A 511 -28.79 2.85 -26.68
CA ALA A 511 -28.99 3.27 -25.29
C ALA A 511 -28.18 4.52 -24.88
N GLY A 512 -27.53 5.20 -25.85
CA GLY A 512 -26.73 6.39 -25.60
C GLY A 512 -25.28 6.13 -25.22
N GLY A 513 -24.75 4.94 -25.51
CA GLY A 513 -23.31 4.69 -25.44
C GLY A 513 -22.57 5.59 -26.44
N ASP A 514 -21.71 6.48 -25.92
CA ASP A 514 -21.02 7.49 -26.72
C ASP A 514 -20.36 6.91 -27.98
N THR A 515 -20.78 7.42 -29.14
CA THR A 515 -20.06 7.27 -30.40
C THR A 515 -18.99 8.35 -30.49
N ARG A 516 -17.81 8.03 -31.04
CA ARG A 516 -16.73 9.00 -31.20
C ARG A 516 -17.18 10.21 -32.03
N PRO A 517 -17.08 11.45 -31.54
CA PRO A 517 -17.27 12.63 -32.37
C PRO A 517 -16.14 12.79 -33.41
N PRO A 518 -16.45 13.26 -34.64
CA PRO A 518 -15.48 13.44 -35.73
C PRO A 518 -14.30 14.40 -35.45
N ASP A 519 -14.41 15.26 -34.44
CA ASP A 519 -13.34 16.21 -34.05
C ASP A 519 -12.11 15.52 -33.44
N GLU A 520 -12.21 14.23 -33.07
CA GLU A 520 -11.13 13.45 -32.44
C GLU A 520 -10.02 13.01 -33.41
N GLU A 521 -10.35 12.68 -34.68
CA GLU A 521 -9.35 12.28 -35.69
C GLU A 521 -8.37 13.40 -36.05
N ARG A 522 -8.81 14.66 -35.93
CA ARG A 522 -8.00 15.84 -36.29
C ARG A 522 -6.94 16.12 -35.22
N ALA A 523 -7.28 15.90 -33.95
CA ALA A 523 -6.37 16.12 -32.82
C ALA A 523 -5.18 15.14 -32.81
N LEU A 524 -5.39 13.89 -33.22
CA LEU A 524 -4.32 12.89 -33.33
C LEU A 524 -3.35 13.18 -34.49
N LYS A 525 -3.84 13.75 -35.60
CA LYS A 525 -3.00 14.17 -36.74
C LYS A 525 -2.10 15.35 -36.38
N ASP A 526 -2.58 16.29 -35.55
CA ASP A 526 -1.78 17.43 -35.08
C ASP A 526 -0.66 17.01 -34.10
N MET A 527 -0.79 15.87 -33.41
CA MET A 527 0.27 15.30 -32.56
C MET A 527 1.44 14.72 -33.37
N ALA A 528 1.16 14.06 -34.50
CA ALA A 528 2.15 13.32 -35.29
C ALA A 528 3.20 14.20 -35.99
N GLN A 529 3.02 15.52 -35.99
CA GLN A 529 3.93 16.49 -36.63
C GLN A 529 5.00 17.05 -35.68
N ALA A 530 5.06 16.62 -34.41
CA ALA A 530 6.02 17.12 -33.44
C ALA A 530 7.40 16.42 -33.58
N GLU A 531 8.48 17.20 -33.52
CA GLU A 531 9.85 16.68 -33.56
C GLU A 531 10.20 15.91 -32.27
N HIS A 532 10.93 14.81 -32.43
CA HIS A 532 11.41 13.99 -31.32
C HIS A 532 12.41 14.78 -30.46
N GLY A 533 12.01 15.15 -29.25
CA GLY A 533 12.91 15.77 -28.29
C GLY A 533 14.03 14.83 -27.87
N THR A 534 15.29 15.27 -27.99
CA THR A 534 16.44 14.46 -27.53
C THR A 534 16.43 14.33 -26.01
N ILE A 535 16.24 13.12 -25.49
CA ILE A 535 16.27 12.84 -24.05
C ILE A 535 17.71 12.95 -23.54
N ARG A 536 17.94 13.80 -22.54
CA ARG A 536 19.29 14.01 -21.96
C ARG A 536 19.77 12.75 -21.23
N ARG A 537 20.98 12.30 -21.58
CA ARG A 537 21.71 11.21 -20.90
C ARG A 537 22.31 11.72 -19.58
N GLY A 538 21.79 11.29 -18.42
CA GLY A 538 22.37 11.55 -17.10
C GLY A 538 21.40 12.18 -16.09
N PHE A 539 21.89 12.58 -14.91
CA PHE A 539 21.06 13.18 -13.86
C PHE A 539 20.42 14.50 -14.34
N SER A 540 19.11 14.62 -14.16
CA SER A 540 18.26 15.74 -14.51
C SER A 540 17.55 16.23 -13.25
N PRO A 541 17.89 17.46 -12.78
CA PRO A 541 17.19 18.09 -11.67
C PRO A 541 15.68 18.20 -11.92
N GLN A 542 15.25 18.37 -13.17
CA GLN A 542 13.84 18.45 -13.54
C GLN A 542 13.08 17.16 -13.18
N ARG A 543 13.69 15.99 -13.36
CA ARG A 543 13.06 14.71 -13.02
C ARG A 543 12.97 14.51 -11.51
N ALA A 544 14.03 14.83 -10.78
CA ALA A 544 14.01 14.80 -9.32
C ALA A 544 12.95 15.76 -8.75
N LEU A 545 12.87 16.99 -9.29
CA LEU A 545 11.84 17.98 -8.92
C LEU A 545 10.43 17.54 -9.31
N THR A 546 10.28 16.74 -10.38
CA THR A 546 8.98 16.19 -10.78
C THR A 546 8.49 15.16 -9.77
N TYR A 547 9.37 14.28 -9.27
CA TYR A 547 9.04 13.38 -8.15
C TYR A 547 8.74 14.16 -6.87
N ALA A 548 9.54 15.20 -6.56
CA ALA A 548 9.29 16.05 -5.39
C ALA A 548 7.93 16.72 -5.48
N TRP A 549 7.56 17.30 -6.63
CA TRP A 549 6.26 17.91 -6.87
C TRP A 549 5.12 16.91 -6.69
N ARG A 550 5.23 15.72 -7.28
CA ARG A 550 4.22 14.64 -7.13
C ARG A 550 4.08 14.21 -5.68
N GLU A 551 5.19 14.00 -4.97
CA GLU A 551 5.19 13.59 -3.57
C GLU A 551 4.61 14.70 -2.65
N THR A 552 4.86 15.98 -2.96
CA THR A 552 4.22 17.11 -2.27
C THR A 552 2.70 17.10 -2.45
N LEU A 553 2.19 16.85 -3.66
CA LEU A 553 0.74 16.75 -3.89
C LEU A 553 0.12 15.62 -3.08
N GLU A 554 0.79 14.46 -2.99
CA GLU A 554 0.32 13.36 -2.16
C GLU A 554 0.30 13.72 -0.68
N LEU A 555 1.36 14.35 -0.16
CA LEU A 555 1.41 14.80 1.23
C LEU A 555 0.32 15.83 1.56
N GLN A 556 -0.01 16.72 0.63
CA GLN A 556 -1.10 17.69 0.81
C GLN A 556 -2.49 17.03 0.84
N ARG A 557 -2.66 15.92 0.11
CA ARG A 557 -3.93 15.18 0.01
C ARG A 557 -4.07 14.04 1.02
N ASP A 558 -3.00 13.73 1.76
CA ASP A 558 -2.97 12.72 2.83
C ASP A 558 -2.89 13.43 4.20
N PRO A 559 -4.04 13.90 4.73
CA PRO A 559 -4.06 14.67 5.97
C PRO A 559 -3.58 13.87 7.16
N VAL A 560 -3.78 12.55 7.17
CA VAL A 560 -3.35 11.66 8.26
C VAL A 560 -1.83 11.67 8.34
N ARG A 561 -1.14 11.52 7.20
CA ARG A 561 0.32 11.51 7.14
C ARG A 561 0.94 12.85 7.52
N ALA A 562 0.38 13.96 7.01
CA ALA A 562 0.83 15.30 7.34
C ALA A 562 0.61 15.62 8.83
N THR A 563 -0.55 15.24 9.37
CA THR A 563 -0.90 15.43 10.79
C THR A 563 0.03 14.62 11.69
N LEU A 564 0.26 13.34 11.37
CA LEU A 564 1.18 12.48 12.12
C LEU A 564 2.60 13.05 12.14
N ALA A 565 3.06 13.61 11.00
CA ALA A 565 4.38 14.20 10.89
C ALA A 565 4.58 15.44 11.79
N LEU A 566 3.61 16.37 11.74
CA LEU A 566 3.70 17.66 12.43
C LEU A 566 3.17 17.57 13.86
N ILE A 567 1.90 17.21 14.02
CA ILE A 567 1.22 17.21 15.32
C ILE A 567 1.73 16.07 16.20
N GLY A 568 1.99 14.89 15.62
CA GLY A 568 2.50 13.74 16.38
C GLY A 568 3.80 14.03 17.12
N SER A 569 4.73 14.75 16.48
CA SER A 569 5.99 15.19 17.12
C SER A 569 5.74 16.15 18.27
N LEU A 570 4.84 17.12 18.10
CA LEU A 570 4.53 18.12 19.12
C LEU A 570 3.84 17.49 20.34
N ILE A 571 2.88 16.59 20.13
CA ILE A 571 2.23 15.85 21.21
C ILE A 571 3.25 15.00 21.96
N LEU A 572 4.10 14.26 21.24
CA LEU A 572 5.09 13.40 21.88
C LEU A 572 6.14 14.23 22.64
N MET A 573 6.49 15.41 22.13
CA MET A 573 7.36 16.35 22.85
C MET A 573 6.69 16.91 24.12
N LEU A 574 5.37 17.16 24.12
CA LEU A 574 4.62 17.51 25.34
C LEU A 574 4.62 16.37 26.35
N VAL A 575 4.30 15.15 25.90
CA VAL A 575 4.25 13.96 26.74
C VAL A 575 5.63 13.67 27.36
N ILE A 576 6.70 13.71 26.57
CA ILE A 576 8.05 13.45 27.06
C ILE A 576 8.55 14.62 27.92
N GLY A 577 8.31 15.86 27.48
CA GLY A 577 8.75 17.06 28.18
C GLY A 577 8.17 17.16 29.60
N PHE A 578 6.84 17.00 29.74
CA PHE A 578 6.20 17.03 31.06
C PHE A 578 6.23 15.68 31.80
N GLY A 579 6.30 14.56 31.08
CA GLY A 579 6.27 13.22 31.68
C GLY A 579 7.61 12.74 32.24
N MET A 580 8.74 13.29 31.78
CA MET A 580 10.09 12.92 32.26
C MET A 580 10.64 13.90 33.31
N THR A 581 9.82 14.72 33.97
CA THR A 581 10.31 15.65 34.99
C THR A 581 10.72 14.91 36.26
N THR A 582 12.00 15.01 36.62
CA THR A 582 12.56 14.50 37.88
C THR A 582 12.74 15.60 38.93
N ASP A 583 12.29 16.82 38.62
CA ASP A 583 12.46 17.99 39.47
C ASP A 583 11.73 17.82 40.80
N ILE A 584 12.43 18.15 41.89
CA ILE A 584 11.92 18.11 43.26
C ILE A 584 11.47 19.52 43.63
N ASN A 585 10.45 20.03 42.94
CA ASN A 585 9.75 21.20 43.41
C ASN A 585 8.54 20.70 44.19
N GLU A 586 8.36 21.19 45.43
CA GLU A 586 7.21 20.86 46.30
C GLU A 586 7.17 19.40 46.82
N LEU A 587 8.27 18.90 47.41
CA LEU A 587 8.24 17.56 47.99
C LEU A 587 7.45 17.52 49.29
N ASN A 588 6.37 16.74 49.30
CA ASN A 588 5.55 16.50 50.49
C ASN A 588 6.35 15.77 51.56
N TYR A 589 6.54 16.41 52.71
CA TYR A 589 7.19 15.80 53.87
C TYR A 589 6.40 16.04 55.15
N ALA A 590 6.65 15.20 56.15
CA ALA A 590 6.13 15.40 57.50
C ALA A 590 7.18 15.04 58.54
N VAL A 591 7.00 15.54 59.76
CA VAL A 591 7.91 15.29 60.89
C VAL A 591 7.23 14.43 61.93
N LEU A 592 7.94 13.40 62.40
CA LEU A 592 7.62 12.62 63.59
C LEU A 592 8.52 13.12 64.73
N ASP A 593 8.03 14.09 65.52
CA ASP A 593 8.78 14.66 66.65
C ASP A 593 8.43 13.95 67.97
N ARG A 594 9.36 13.12 68.48
CA ARG A 594 9.20 12.42 69.77
C ARG A 594 9.79 13.19 70.95
N ASP A 595 10.47 14.30 70.72
CA ASP A 595 11.14 15.10 71.76
C ASP A 595 10.29 16.30 72.17
N ASN A 596 9.59 16.93 71.22
CA ASN A 596 8.76 18.13 71.42
C ASN A 596 9.48 19.26 72.19
N SER A 597 10.80 19.38 72.02
CA SER A 597 11.58 20.44 72.64
C SER A 597 11.68 21.66 71.72
N ILE A 598 12.09 22.81 72.28
CA ILE A 598 12.38 24.01 71.49
C ILE A 598 13.44 23.72 70.43
N LEU A 599 14.38 22.80 70.72
CA LEU A 599 15.46 22.46 69.81
C LEU A 599 15.00 21.54 68.66
N SER A 600 14.10 20.59 68.92
CA SER A 600 13.50 19.74 67.88
C SER A 600 12.60 20.55 66.95
N GLN A 601 11.81 21.48 67.50
CA GLN A 601 10.99 22.40 66.72
C GLN A 601 11.84 23.34 65.85
N ASN A 602 12.96 23.85 66.37
CA ASN A 602 13.88 24.67 65.59
C ASN A 602 14.50 23.89 64.42
N TYR A 603 14.88 22.62 64.63
CA TYR A 603 15.37 21.75 63.56
C TYR A 603 14.30 21.50 62.47
N ALA A 604 13.06 21.24 62.87
CA ALA A 604 11.95 21.06 61.93
C ALA A 604 11.64 22.33 61.13
N LEU A 605 11.70 23.51 61.77
CA LEU A 605 11.47 24.81 61.13
C LEU A 605 12.55 25.19 60.10
N ASP A 606 13.79 24.74 60.28
CA ASP A 606 14.87 24.99 59.32
C ASP A 606 14.62 24.23 58.00
N ILE A 607 13.95 23.07 58.07
CA ILE A 607 13.53 22.29 56.90
C ILE A 607 12.32 22.94 56.22
N SER A 608 11.34 23.43 56.99
CA SER A 608 10.12 24.06 56.43
C SER A 608 10.38 25.42 55.79
N GLY A 609 11.49 26.08 56.15
CA GLY A 609 11.93 27.34 55.53
C GLY A 609 12.47 27.21 54.09
N SER A 610 12.64 25.99 53.58
CA SER A 610 13.16 25.72 52.24
C SER A 610 12.05 25.65 51.19
N SER A 611 12.26 26.25 50.01
CA SER A 611 11.31 26.23 48.89
C SER A 611 11.12 24.86 48.23
N TYR A 612 11.94 23.87 48.60
CA TYR A 612 11.92 22.52 48.01
C TYR A 612 10.94 21.57 48.71
N PHE A 613 10.47 21.91 49.91
CA PHE A 613 9.68 21.03 50.77
C PHE A 613 8.32 21.65 51.10
N VAL A 614 7.27 20.82 51.07
CA VAL A 614 5.91 21.19 51.51
C VAL A 614 5.59 20.39 52.76
N GLU A 615 5.51 21.10 53.89
CA GLU A 615 5.21 20.48 55.19
C GLU A 615 3.73 20.10 55.28
N HIS A 616 3.47 18.83 55.56
CA HIS A 616 2.15 18.30 55.88
C HIS A 616 1.97 18.11 57.38
N ALA A 617 0.75 17.76 57.81
CA ALA A 617 0.45 17.51 59.21
C ALA A 617 1.47 16.53 59.86
N PRO A 618 1.94 16.79 61.10
CA PRO A 618 2.90 15.92 61.79
C PRO A 618 2.43 14.47 61.89
N ILE A 619 3.38 13.53 61.86
CA ILE A 619 3.12 12.09 61.95
C ILE A 619 2.82 11.71 63.41
N ARG A 620 1.81 10.87 63.62
CA ARG A 620 1.39 10.44 64.97
C ARG A 620 2.16 9.24 65.49
N ASP A 621 2.32 8.22 64.67
CA ASP A 621 2.96 6.94 64.99
C ASP A 621 3.52 6.26 63.73
N TYR A 622 4.15 5.10 63.87
CA TYR A 622 4.70 4.37 62.72
C TYR A 622 3.62 3.82 61.78
N ASP A 623 2.40 3.52 62.27
CA ASP A 623 1.32 3.04 61.41
C ASP A 623 0.77 4.17 60.52
N ASP A 624 0.73 5.40 61.05
CA ASP A 624 0.42 6.63 60.31
C ASP A 624 1.52 6.97 59.30
N LEU A 625 2.80 6.83 59.69
CA LEU A 625 3.95 6.97 58.78
C LEU A 625 3.82 6.03 57.59
N ASP A 626 3.69 4.73 57.88
CA ASP A 626 3.62 3.68 56.86
C ASP A 626 2.43 3.87 55.93
N ARG A 627 1.27 4.24 56.47
CA ARG A 627 0.05 4.47 55.67
C ARG A 627 0.23 5.64 54.72
N ARG A 628 0.68 6.79 55.23
CA ARG A 628 0.82 8.02 54.43
C ARG A 628 1.95 7.93 53.40
N MET A 629 2.99 7.15 53.68
CA MET A 629 4.01 6.81 52.68
C MET A 629 3.48 5.81 51.63
N LYS A 630 2.73 4.77 52.03
CA LYS A 630 2.12 3.80 51.09
C LYS A 630 1.08 4.42 50.17
N ASP A 631 0.31 5.37 50.70
CA ASP A 631 -0.72 6.09 49.94
C ASP A 631 -0.13 7.18 49.02
N GLY A 632 1.19 7.38 49.06
CA GLY A 632 1.91 8.39 48.27
C GLY A 632 1.64 9.83 48.71
N GLU A 633 1.07 10.03 49.90
CA GLU A 633 0.84 11.36 50.48
C GLU A 633 2.18 12.03 50.82
N LEU A 634 3.12 11.26 51.37
CA LEU A 634 4.44 11.72 51.80
C LEU A 634 5.53 11.01 51.02
N ALA A 635 6.54 11.77 50.58
CA ALA A 635 7.74 11.24 49.91
C ALA A 635 8.96 11.23 50.85
N LEU A 636 8.89 11.95 51.96
CA LEU A 636 9.93 12.04 52.98
C LEU A 636 9.28 12.15 54.37
N VAL A 637 9.81 11.40 55.35
CA VAL A 637 9.47 11.59 56.76
C VAL A 637 10.73 11.75 57.58
N ILE A 638 10.79 12.80 58.39
CA ILE A 638 11.89 13.07 59.33
C ILE A 638 11.49 12.61 60.72
N GLU A 639 12.24 11.70 61.31
CA GLU A 639 12.03 11.19 62.66
C GLU A 639 13.04 11.78 63.64
N ILE A 640 12.55 12.53 64.63
CA ILE A 640 13.35 13.08 65.71
C ILE A 640 13.21 12.17 66.95
N PRO A 641 14.31 11.63 67.49
CA PRO A 641 14.26 10.67 68.60
C PRO A 641 13.84 11.34 69.92
N PRO A 642 13.33 10.59 70.91
CA PRO A 642 13.02 11.13 72.23
C PRO A 642 14.30 11.62 72.93
N SER A 643 14.20 12.68 73.75
CA SER A 643 15.33 13.30 74.46
C SER A 643 16.36 14.03 73.58
N PHE A 644 16.06 14.26 72.29
CA PHE A 644 16.93 14.94 71.32
C PHE A 644 17.54 16.24 71.86
N GLY A 645 16.74 17.16 72.38
CA GLY A 645 17.21 18.45 72.90
C GLY A 645 18.11 18.30 74.12
N ARG A 646 17.79 17.35 75.02
CA ARG A 646 18.57 17.07 76.23
C ARG A 646 19.93 16.46 75.89
N ASP A 647 19.95 15.51 74.97
CA ASP A 647 21.15 14.79 74.57
C ASP A 647 22.13 15.68 73.82
N ILE A 648 21.61 16.52 72.93
CA ILE A 648 22.41 17.55 72.25
C ILE A 648 22.97 18.59 73.23
N ALA A 649 22.21 19.01 74.25
CA ALA A 649 22.68 19.92 75.28
C ALA A 649 23.77 19.30 76.17
N ALA A 650 23.71 17.98 76.39
CA ALA A 650 24.71 17.22 77.13
C ALA A 650 25.95 16.84 76.30
N GLY A 651 26.01 17.23 75.03
CA GLY A 651 27.12 16.89 74.11
C GLY A 651 27.13 15.41 73.68
N ARG A 652 26.01 14.70 73.82
CA ARG A 652 25.86 13.32 73.35
C ARG A 652 25.52 13.30 71.86
N GLN A 653 25.99 12.27 71.15
CA GLN A 653 25.61 12.04 69.75
C GLN A 653 24.15 11.55 69.69
N VAL A 654 23.36 12.15 68.79
CA VAL A 654 21.97 11.77 68.51
C VAL A 654 21.81 11.44 67.03
N THR A 655 20.88 10.55 66.71
CA THR A 655 20.59 10.13 65.34
C THR A 655 19.18 10.55 64.93
N VAL A 656 19.07 11.37 63.90
CA VAL A 656 17.79 11.72 63.27
C VAL A 656 17.51 10.72 62.15
N GLY A 657 16.32 10.12 62.14
CA GLY A 657 15.89 9.23 61.07
C GLY A 657 15.33 10.02 59.88
N ALA A 658 15.60 9.56 58.66
CA ALA A 658 14.96 10.08 57.46
C ALA A 658 14.48 8.89 56.63
N TRP A 659 13.17 8.81 56.42
CA TRP A 659 12.51 7.77 55.65
C TRP A 659 12.17 8.32 54.27
N PHE A 660 12.73 7.71 53.22
CA PHE A 660 12.55 8.15 51.83
C PHE A 660 11.69 7.16 51.07
N ASP A 661 10.85 7.65 50.16
CA ASP A 661 10.19 6.80 49.18
C ASP A 661 11.22 6.30 48.15
N GLY A 662 11.63 5.04 48.29
CA GLY A 662 12.60 4.38 47.43
C GLY A 662 12.03 3.88 46.09
N ALA A 663 10.74 4.06 45.80
CA ALA A 663 10.15 3.64 44.52
C ALA A 663 10.77 4.38 43.32
N ASN A 664 11.35 5.57 43.53
CA ASN A 664 12.16 6.30 42.57
C ASN A 664 13.56 6.60 43.16
N PRO A 665 14.55 5.71 42.94
CA PRO A 665 15.89 5.83 43.53
C PRO A 665 16.59 7.16 43.23
N GLN A 666 16.46 7.67 42.00
CA GLN A 666 17.16 8.89 41.57
C GLN A 666 16.58 10.14 42.25
N ARG A 667 15.25 10.18 42.42
CA ARG A 667 14.59 11.22 43.22
C ARG A 667 15.01 11.10 44.70
N ALA A 668 14.99 9.90 45.26
CA ALA A 668 15.38 9.65 46.66
C ALA A 668 16.83 10.06 46.97
N GLU A 669 17.79 9.74 46.11
CA GLU A 669 19.20 10.16 46.25
C GLU A 669 19.35 11.69 46.24
N THR A 670 18.60 12.36 45.38
CA THR A 670 18.63 13.82 45.30
C THR A 670 18.05 14.45 46.58
N VAL A 671 16.92 13.94 47.09
CA VAL A 671 16.33 14.39 48.37
C VAL A 671 17.27 14.13 49.54
N GLN A 672 17.92 12.96 49.56
CA GLN A 672 18.92 12.61 50.56
C GLN A 672 20.06 13.62 50.58
N GLY A 673 20.58 14.01 49.41
CA GLY A 673 21.60 15.06 49.30
C GLY A 673 21.17 16.41 49.88
N TYR A 674 19.93 16.84 49.62
CA TYR A 674 19.38 18.07 50.18
C TYR A 674 19.22 18.02 51.70
N ILE A 675 18.66 16.94 52.25
CA ILE A 675 18.48 16.77 53.70
C ILE A 675 19.82 16.70 54.42
N GLN A 676 20.82 16.02 53.84
CA GLN A 676 22.18 16.02 54.38
C GLN A 676 22.79 17.42 54.40
N GLY A 677 22.56 18.22 53.35
CA GLY A 677 23.00 19.61 53.28
C GLY A 677 22.34 20.49 54.36
N LEU A 678 21.01 20.40 54.52
CA LEU A 678 20.27 21.11 55.57
C LEU A 678 20.75 20.71 56.97
N HIS A 679 20.94 19.41 57.21
CA HIS A 679 21.45 18.91 58.49
C HIS A 679 22.85 19.46 58.82
N GLN A 680 23.77 19.48 57.84
CA GLN A 680 25.10 20.07 58.01
C GLN A 680 25.03 21.58 58.28
N HIS A 681 24.14 22.29 57.60
CA HIS A 681 23.91 23.72 57.83
C HIS A 681 23.45 23.99 59.27
N TRP A 682 22.45 23.25 59.74
CA TRP A 682 21.94 23.36 61.10
C TRP A 682 23.02 23.06 62.16
N LEU A 683 23.81 21.99 61.95
CA LEU A 683 24.94 21.66 62.83
C LEU A 683 25.95 22.81 62.90
N SER A 684 26.25 23.46 61.77
CA SER A 684 27.19 24.59 61.73
C SER A 684 26.67 25.82 62.49
N GLN A 685 25.37 26.12 62.38
CA GLN A 685 24.73 27.20 63.13
C GLN A 685 24.76 26.93 64.64
N GLN A 686 24.47 25.68 65.05
CA GLN A 686 24.47 25.30 66.45
C GLN A 686 25.89 25.31 67.06
N ALA A 687 26.90 24.89 66.30
CA ALA A 687 28.30 24.97 66.70
C ALA A 687 28.74 26.44 66.89
N ALA A 688 28.36 27.33 65.96
CA ALA A 688 28.61 28.76 66.06
C ALA A 688 27.92 29.39 67.28
N ALA A 689 26.65 29.04 67.55
CA ALA A 689 25.89 29.54 68.70
C ALA A 689 26.48 29.11 70.06
N ARG A 690 27.20 27.98 70.10
CA ARG A 690 27.88 27.46 71.31
C ARG A 690 29.31 27.99 71.49
N GLY A 691 29.76 28.93 70.64
CA GLY A 691 31.13 29.46 70.67
C GLY A 691 32.21 28.42 70.34
N SER A 692 31.81 27.22 69.90
CA SER A 692 32.70 26.13 69.50
C SER A 692 32.72 26.11 67.98
N ALA A 693 33.45 27.04 67.37
CA ALA A 693 33.70 27.00 65.94
C ALA A 693 34.62 25.81 65.64
N VAL A 694 34.04 24.60 65.51
CA VAL A 694 34.69 23.50 64.82
C VAL A 694 34.59 23.83 63.35
N GLY A 695 35.50 24.69 62.87
CA GLY A 695 35.64 24.91 61.45
C GLY A 695 36.06 23.59 60.81
N SER A 696 35.22 23.04 59.94
CA SER A 696 35.73 22.12 58.93
C SER A 696 36.83 22.88 58.18
N SER A 697 38.05 22.34 58.14
CA SER A 697 39.20 23.03 57.52
C SER A 697 39.07 23.19 56.00
N PHE A 698 38.00 22.65 55.42
CA PHE A 698 37.68 22.74 54.01
C PHE A 698 36.18 22.47 53.79
N SER A 699 35.55 23.25 52.91
CA SER A 699 34.21 23.02 52.39
C SER A 699 34.29 22.83 50.86
N ILE A 700 33.65 21.77 50.35
CA ILE A 700 33.46 21.58 48.91
C ILE A 700 32.09 22.18 48.57
N GLU A 701 32.10 23.26 47.79
CA GLU A 701 30.87 23.81 47.22
C GLU A 701 30.67 23.29 45.80
N ASN A 702 29.65 22.46 45.62
CA ASN A 702 29.24 22.01 44.28
C ASN A 702 28.47 23.13 43.60
N ARG A 703 29.06 23.74 42.56
CA ARG A 703 28.44 24.79 41.74
C ARG A 703 28.32 24.33 40.29
N TYR A 704 27.09 24.08 39.84
CA TYR A 704 26.83 23.74 38.44
C TYR A 704 26.99 24.98 37.55
N ARG A 705 27.92 24.93 36.60
CA ARG A 705 28.20 26.06 35.69
C ARG A 705 27.09 26.29 34.67
N TYR A 706 26.37 25.24 34.33
CA TYR A 706 25.26 25.21 33.38
C TYR A 706 24.09 24.51 34.08
N ASN A 707 22.88 25.06 33.97
CA ASN A 707 21.71 24.60 34.71
C ASN A 707 21.94 24.56 36.24
N PRO A 708 22.17 25.71 36.90
CA PRO A 708 22.53 25.79 38.31
C PRO A 708 21.49 25.14 39.23
N ASP A 709 20.21 25.23 38.85
CA ASP A 709 19.07 24.69 39.60
C ASP A 709 18.74 23.22 39.22
N VAL A 710 19.56 22.60 38.37
CA VAL A 710 19.44 21.19 37.93
C VAL A 710 18.03 20.85 37.41
N GLN A 711 17.40 21.80 36.70
CA GLN A 711 16.07 21.61 36.14
C GLN A 711 16.07 20.55 35.03
N SER A 712 15.05 19.71 35.02
CA SER A 712 14.91 18.59 34.08
C SER A 712 14.61 19.08 32.67
N LEU A 713 13.74 20.08 32.53
CA LEU A 713 13.28 20.60 31.22
C LEU A 713 14.42 21.17 30.36
N PRO A 714 15.30 22.07 30.86
CA PRO A 714 16.43 22.59 30.08
C PRO A 714 17.47 21.52 29.68
N ALA A 715 17.52 20.39 30.37
CA ALA A 715 18.41 19.27 30.05
C ALA A 715 17.80 18.33 29.00
N MET A 716 16.50 18.02 29.13
CA MET A 716 15.82 17.00 28.30
C MET A 716 15.34 17.55 26.97
N VAL A 717 14.71 18.73 26.94
CA VAL A 717 14.11 19.31 25.72
C VAL A 717 15.10 19.37 24.53
N PRO A 718 16.36 19.81 24.71
CA PRO A 718 17.34 19.80 23.62
C PRO A 718 17.70 18.41 23.08
N ILE A 719 17.48 17.34 23.83
CA ILE A 719 17.74 15.95 23.41
C ILE A 719 16.50 15.35 22.72
N VAL A 720 15.31 15.66 23.24
CA VAL A 720 14.04 15.17 22.70
C VAL A 720 13.81 15.67 21.27
N ILE A 721 14.16 16.92 20.97
CA ILE A 721 13.99 17.49 19.62
C ILE A 721 14.71 16.65 18.55
N PRO A 722 16.04 16.39 18.61
CA PRO A 722 16.70 15.51 17.66
C PRO A 722 16.23 14.05 17.67
N LEU A 723 15.73 13.53 18.79
CA LEU A 723 15.19 12.17 18.86
C LEU A 723 13.91 12.06 18.01
N LEU A 724 13.00 13.02 18.17
CA LEU A 724 11.75 13.07 17.41
C LEU A 724 11.97 13.38 15.92
N LEU A 725 12.94 14.25 15.62
CA LEU A 725 13.38 14.51 14.25
C LEU A 725 14.02 13.29 13.57
N LEU A 726 14.52 12.33 14.33
CA LEU A 726 15.03 11.08 13.78
C LEU A 726 13.89 10.11 13.48
N MET A 727 13.02 9.89 14.48
CA MET A 727 12.00 8.83 14.44
C MET A 727 10.95 9.07 13.36
N LEU A 728 10.25 10.20 13.40
CA LEU A 728 9.06 10.42 12.57
C LEU A 728 9.40 10.62 11.08
N PRO A 729 10.38 11.47 10.72
CA PRO A 729 10.81 11.61 9.33
C PRO A 729 11.34 10.30 8.71
N ALA A 730 12.08 9.49 9.48
CA ALA A 730 12.55 8.18 9.01
C ALA A 730 11.40 7.21 8.74
N MET A 731 10.42 7.12 9.63
CA MET A 731 9.23 6.27 9.43
C MET A 731 8.43 6.70 8.20
N LEU A 732 8.20 8.01 8.03
CA LEU A 732 7.40 8.54 6.92
C LEU A 732 8.08 8.33 5.57
N THR A 733 9.40 8.51 5.50
CA THR A 733 10.16 8.27 4.28
C THR A 733 10.31 6.79 3.96
N ALA A 734 10.41 5.92 4.97
CA ALA A 734 10.38 4.48 4.77
C ALA A 734 9.08 4.04 4.08
N LEU A 735 7.95 4.58 4.53
CA LEU A 735 6.63 4.33 3.93
C LEU A 735 6.52 4.84 2.49
N ALA A 736 7.19 5.94 2.11
CA ALA A 736 7.02 6.60 0.81
C ALA A 736 7.46 5.77 -0.40
N VAL A 737 8.48 4.93 -0.22
CA VAL A 737 8.98 4.03 -1.27
C VAL A 737 8.28 2.68 -1.22
N VAL A 738 8.07 2.12 -0.03
CA VAL A 738 7.42 0.81 0.09
C VAL A 738 5.96 0.83 -0.35
N ARG A 739 5.25 1.95 -0.13
CA ARG A 739 3.90 2.14 -0.66
C ARG A 739 3.84 1.98 -2.19
N GLU A 740 4.85 2.47 -2.92
CA GLU A 740 4.89 2.29 -4.38
C GLU A 740 5.24 0.87 -4.79
N LYS A 741 6.04 0.16 -4.00
CA LYS A 741 6.32 -1.27 -4.21
C LYS A 741 5.06 -2.11 -4.04
N GLU A 742 4.25 -1.83 -3.01
CA GLU A 742 3.01 -2.56 -2.75
C GLU A 742 1.88 -2.22 -3.74
N ILE A 743 1.74 -0.95 -4.14
CA ILE A 743 0.73 -0.52 -5.13
C ILE A 743 1.13 -0.91 -6.57
N GLY A 744 2.41 -1.19 -6.80
CA GLY A 744 2.95 -1.56 -8.12
C GLY A 744 3.42 -0.38 -8.98
N SER A 745 3.19 0.87 -8.54
CA SER A 745 3.64 2.07 -9.26
C SER A 745 5.15 2.25 -9.29
N ILE A 746 5.90 1.47 -8.50
CA ILE A 746 7.37 1.37 -8.59
C ILE A 746 7.84 0.97 -9.99
N ILE A 747 7.00 0.30 -10.77
CA ILE A 747 7.35 -0.11 -12.14
C ILE A 747 7.66 1.08 -13.05
N ASN A 748 7.06 2.24 -12.78
CA ASN A 748 7.39 3.49 -13.47
C ASN A 748 8.87 3.84 -13.31
N LEU A 749 9.51 3.53 -12.16
CA LEU A 749 10.96 3.73 -11.98
C LEU A 749 11.80 2.85 -12.92
N TYR A 750 11.30 1.65 -13.26
CA TYR A 750 12.04 0.67 -14.03
C TYR A 750 11.98 0.96 -15.54
N VAL A 751 10.81 1.39 -16.02
CA VAL A 751 10.57 1.59 -17.47
C VAL A 751 10.71 3.04 -17.94
N THR A 752 10.70 4.03 -17.05
CA THR A 752 10.93 5.43 -17.43
C THR A 752 12.42 5.76 -17.48
N PRO A 753 12.83 6.89 -18.11
CA PRO A 753 14.23 7.31 -18.16
C PRO A 753 14.86 7.60 -16.77
N VAL A 754 14.07 7.60 -15.70
CA VAL A 754 14.45 8.01 -14.33
C VAL A 754 15.58 7.14 -13.75
N SER A 755 16.48 7.78 -13.02
CA SER A 755 17.54 7.12 -12.26
C SER A 755 17.16 6.93 -10.78
N ARG A 756 17.81 5.97 -10.12
CA ARG A 756 17.62 5.67 -8.69
C ARG A 756 17.88 6.90 -7.80
N SER A 757 18.88 7.71 -8.16
CA SER A 757 19.20 8.95 -7.47
C SER A 757 18.13 10.01 -7.63
N GLU A 758 17.59 10.21 -8.84
CA GLU A 758 16.54 11.21 -9.07
C GLU A 758 15.25 10.84 -8.34
N PHE A 759 14.91 9.56 -8.36
CA PHE A 759 13.75 9.01 -7.67
C PHE A 759 13.84 9.21 -6.16
N LEU A 760 14.95 8.77 -5.54
CA LEU A 760 15.10 8.84 -4.09
C LEU A 760 15.26 10.29 -3.60
N LEU A 761 16.09 11.10 -4.25
CA LEU A 761 16.27 12.50 -3.85
C LEU A 761 14.99 13.31 -4.06
N GLY A 762 14.27 13.06 -5.16
CA GLY A 762 12.98 13.68 -5.44
C GLY A 762 11.96 13.33 -4.36
N LYS A 763 11.87 12.06 -3.97
CA LYS A 763 11.00 11.62 -2.87
C LYS A 763 11.43 12.17 -1.52
N GLN A 764 12.73 12.28 -1.24
CA GLN A 764 13.27 12.74 0.04
C GLN A 764 12.94 14.21 0.33
N LEU A 765 13.02 15.06 -0.71
CA LEU A 765 13.01 16.52 -0.56
C LEU A 765 11.78 17.05 0.19
N PRO A 766 10.53 16.65 -0.12
CA PRO A 766 9.36 17.12 0.62
C PRO A 766 9.36 16.74 2.10
N TYR A 767 9.89 15.57 2.45
CA TYR A 767 9.98 15.14 3.85
C TYR A 767 11.08 15.87 4.62
N VAL A 768 12.18 16.25 3.97
CA VAL A 768 13.20 17.11 4.58
C VAL A 768 12.62 18.49 4.89
N VAL A 769 11.85 19.07 3.97
CA VAL A 769 11.16 20.35 4.19
C VAL A 769 10.15 20.22 5.33
N LEU A 770 9.35 19.15 5.33
CA LEU A 770 8.37 18.88 6.40
C LEU A 770 9.05 18.71 7.78
N ALA A 771 10.18 17.99 7.83
CA ALA A 771 10.96 17.80 9.05
C ALA A 771 11.59 19.10 9.55
N LEU A 772 12.04 19.99 8.65
CA LEU A 772 12.53 21.32 9.00
C LEU A 772 11.43 22.22 9.56
N VAL A 773 10.23 22.20 8.97
CA VAL A 773 9.07 22.91 9.53
C VAL A 773 8.75 22.39 10.93
N ASN A 774 8.74 21.06 11.09
CA ASN A 774 8.51 20.42 12.38
C ASN A 774 9.58 20.79 13.43
N PHE A 775 10.85 20.85 13.03
CA PHE A 775 11.95 21.32 13.88
C PHE A 775 11.69 22.75 14.37
N LEU A 776 11.30 23.66 13.48
CA LEU A 776 10.99 25.04 13.86
C LEU A 776 9.83 25.10 14.87
N LEU A 777 8.76 24.33 14.64
CA LEU A 777 7.63 24.24 15.58
C LEU A 777 8.06 23.70 16.95
N MET A 778 8.91 22.68 16.98
CA MET A 778 9.44 22.13 18.24
C MET A 778 10.36 23.12 18.97
N VAL A 779 11.18 23.91 18.26
CA VAL A 779 11.99 24.97 18.87
C VAL A 779 11.10 26.09 19.41
N LEU A 780 10.06 26.51 18.68
CA LEU A 780 9.08 27.47 19.18
C LEU A 780 8.42 26.93 20.46
N MET A 781 8.05 25.65 20.47
CA MET A 781 7.49 25.01 21.66
C MET A 781 8.48 24.95 22.83
N ALA A 782 9.76 24.66 22.58
CA ALA A 782 10.82 24.71 23.58
C ALA A 782 10.90 26.09 24.25
N ILE A 783 10.82 27.17 23.46
CA ILE A 783 10.93 28.54 23.96
C ILE A 783 9.65 28.98 24.68
N PHE A 784 8.48 28.81 24.05
CA PHE A 784 7.22 29.41 24.53
C PHE A 784 6.45 28.54 25.52
N ILE A 785 6.53 27.21 25.42
CA ILE A 785 5.80 26.29 26.31
C ILE A 785 6.71 25.83 27.45
N PHE A 786 7.93 25.37 27.13
CA PHE A 786 8.85 24.83 28.14
C PHE A 786 9.77 25.88 28.78
N GLY A 787 9.77 27.12 28.29
CA GLY A 787 10.61 28.18 28.85
C GLY A 787 12.12 27.95 28.67
N VAL A 788 12.53 27.16 27.66
CA VAL A 788 13.93 26.83 27.39
C VAL A 788 14.47 27.70 26.23
N PRO A 789 15.15 28.81 26.53
CA PRO A 789 15.66 29.71 25.48
C PRO A 789 16.87 29.13 24.76
N VAL A 790 17.00 29.45 23.47
CA VAL A 790 18.20 29.19 22.67
C VAL A 790 19.26 30.24 23.03
N LYS A 791 20.30 29.85 23.77
CA LYS A 791 21.35 30.79 24.22
C LYS A 791 22.46 31.04 23.20
N GLY A 792 22.71 30.08 22.32
CA GLY A 792 23.78 30.12 21.32
C GLY A 792 23.30 30.59 19.95
N SER A 793 24.02 30.17 18.90
CA SER A 793 23.71 30.56 17.52
C SER A 793 22.55 29.74 16.93
N PHE A 794 21.38 30.37 16.75
CA PHE A 794 20.25 29.75 16.05
C PHE A 794 20.56 29.32 14.60
N PRO A 795 21.27 30.13 13.77
CA PRO A 795 21.69 29.69 12.43
C PRO A 795 22.55 28.41 12.44
N THR A 796 23.40 28.25 13.47
CA THR A 796 24.19 27.03 13.65
C THR A 796 23.27 25.83 13.92
N LEU A 797 22.30 25.98 14.82
CA LEU A 797 21.33 24.93 15.12
C LEU A 797 20.47 24.56 13.89
N LEU A 798 20.02 25.56 13.12
CA LEU A 798 19.23 25.36 11.90
C LEU A 798 20.03 24.61 10.83
N LEU A 799 21.31 24.95 10.64
CA LEU A 799 22.19 24.25 9.69
C LEU A 799 22.39 22.79 10.11
N ALA A 800 22.66 22.53 11.39
CA ALA A 800 22.77 21.17 11.91
C ALA A 800 21.48 20.38 11.72
N ALA A 801 20.32 21.00 12.04
CA ALA A 801 19.01 20.39 11.85
C ALA A 801 18.73 20.08 10.38
N ALA A 802 19.12 20.94 9.43
CA ALA A 802 18.95 20.68 8.00
C ALA A 802 19.74 19.44 7.54
N ILE A 803 21.02 19.33 7.92
CA ILE A 803 21.84 18.16 7.61
C ILE A 803 21.26 16.92 8.28
N TYR A 804 20.87 17.03 9.55
CA TYR A 804 20.29 15.93 10.30
C TYR A 804 18.95 15.44 9.73
N CYS A 805 18.10 16.34 9.22
CA CYS A 805 16.86 15.97 8.53
C CYS A 805 17.13 15.15 7.26
N VAL A 806 18.18 15.48 6.50
CA VAL A 806 18.61 14.66 5.35
C VAL A 806 19.08 13.29 5.82
N THR A 807 19.83 13.21 6.91
CA THR A 807 20.27 11.93 7.49
C THR A 807 19.09 11.08 7.98
N ALA A 808 18.16 11.67 8.73
CA ALA A 808 16.99 10.99 9.28
C ALA A 808 16.08 10.43 8.19
N THR A 809 15.75 11.26 7.20
CA THR A 809 14.98 10.81 6.02
C THR A 809 15.75 9.78 5.19
N GLY A 810 17.07 9.90 5.09
CA GLY A 810 17.93 8.92 4.43
C GLY A 810 17.90 7.54 5.09
N MET A 811 17.85 7.47 6.43
CA MET A 811 17.71 6.20 7.16
C MET A 811 16.36 5.51 6.86
N GLY A 812 15.29 6.30 6.72
CA GLY A 812 14.00 5.79 6.25
C GLY A 812 14.07 5.20 4.84
N LEU A 813 14.71 5.92 3.91
CA LEU A 813 14.94 5.42 2.55
C LEU A 813 15.79 4.13 2.55
N LEU A 814 16.81 4.05 3.39
CA LEU A 814 17.63 2.86 3.56
C LEU A 814 16.78 1.65 4.01
N ALA A 815 15.93 1.83 5.02
CA ALA A 815 15.01 0.80 5.50
C ALA A 815 14.01 0.36 4.41
N SER A 816 13.54 1.31 3.59
CA SER A 816 12.65 1.02 2.47
C SER A 816 13.32 0.25 1.33
N ALA A 817 14.63 0.44 1.12
CA ALA A 817 15.35 -0.21 0.03
C ALA A 817 15.42 -1.73 0.22
N VAL A 818 15.56 -2.18 1.47
CA VAL A 818 15.75 -3.59 1.85
C VAL A 818 14.45 -4.33 2.19
N THR A 819 13.33 -3.63 2.36
CA THR A 819 12.04 -4.23 2.70
C THR A 819 11.03 -4.17 1.54
N ARG A 820 10.02 -5.05 1.59
CA ARG A 820 8.86 -5.07 0.67
C ARG A 820 7.53 -4.72 1.35
N SER A 821 7.46 -4.82 2.68
CA SER A 821 6.25 -4.57 3.48
C SER A 821 6.34 -3.24 4.23
N GLN A 822 5.27 -2.44 4.20
CA GLN A 822 5.19 -1.15 4.90
C GLN A 822 5.46 -1.28 6.39
N ILE A 823 4.84 -2.28 7.04
CA ILE A 823 4.98 -2.54 8.47
C ILE A 823 6.44 -2.88 8.80
N ALA A 824 7.05 -3.79 8.04
CA ALA A 824 8.44 -4.17 8.21
C ALA A 824 9.40 -2.97 8.02
N ALA A 825 9.13 -2.11 7.04
CA ALA A 825 9.92 -0.92 6.76
C ALA A 825 9.85 0.10 7.92
N MET A 826 8.66 0.33 8.46
CA MET A 826 8.45 1.22 9.59
C MET A 826 9.14 0.71 10.86
N PHE A 827 9.03 -0.60 11.15
CA PHE A 827 9.74 -1.20 12.28
C PHE A 827 11.25 -1.14 12.11
N LEU A 828 11.77 -1.46 10.91
CA LEU A 828 13.21 -1.41 10.64
C LEU A 828 13.74 0.02 10.77
N ALA A 829 13.01 1.02 10.27
CA ALA A 829 13.35 2.42 10.44
C ALA A 829 13.32 2.82 11.92
N MET A 830 12.26 2.48 12.65
CA MET A 830 12.11 2.80 14.08
C MET A 830 13.21 2.14 14.93
N ILE A 831 13.42 0.84 14.81
CA ILE A 831 14.45 0.09 15.55
C ILE A 831 15.84 0.60 15.20
N GLY A 832 16.12 0.72 13.89
CA GLY A 832 17.42 1.18 13.39
C GLY A 832 17.74 2.62 13.77
N THR A 833 16.72 3.45 14.01
CA THR A 833 16.89 4.83 14.45
C THR A 833 16.94 5.00 15.97
N MET A 834 15.93 4.49 16.67
CA MET A 834 15.66 4.77 18.08
C MET A 834 16.61 4.07 19.02
N ILE A 835 16.83 2.76 18.84
CA ILE A 835 17.65 1.99 19.79
C ILE A 835 19.09 2.54 19.84
N PRO A 836 19.76 2.78 18.70
CA PRO A 836 21.11 3.35 18.77
C PRO A 836 21.12 4.78 19.31
N ALA A 837 20.09 5.58 19.02
CA ALA A 837 19.99 6.95 19.53
C ALA A 837 19.81 6.98 21.06
N THR A 838 18.91 6.18 21.62
CA THR A 838 18.60 6.21 23.06
C THR A 838 19.67 5.49 23.89
N THR A 839 20.21 4.38 23.40
CA THR A 839 21.18 3.57 24.15
C THR A 839 22.63 4.04 23.97
N TYR A 840 23.03 4.42 22.74
CA TYR A 840 24.43 4.75 22.42
C TYR A 840 24.64 6.22 22.04
N GLY A 841 23.57 6.99 21.85
CA GLY A 841 23.64 8.36 21.34
C GLY A 841 24.14 9.39 22.35
N GLY A 842 24.34 9.05 23.62
CA GLY A 842 24.75 10.01 24.62
C GLY A 842 23.59 10.69 25.37
N MET A 843 22.42 10.04 25.41
CA MET A 843 21.20 10.52 26.08
C MET A 843 21.25 10.29 27.59
N THR A 844 21.49 9.05 28.05
CA THR A 844 21.66 8.72 29.47
C THR A 844 23.12 8.93 29.89
N ASP A 845 24.03 8.26 29.19
CA ASP A 845 25.46 8.24 29.50
C ASP A 845 26.21 8.93 28.37
N PRO A 846 27.13 9.87 28.65
CA PRO A 846 27.96 10.49 27.62
C PRO A 846 28.69 9.45 26.76
N VAL A 847 28.77 9.68 25.44
CA VAL A 847 29.52 8.76 24.53
C VAL A 847 30.98 8.58 24.98
N SER A 848 31.57 9.62 25.57
CA SER A 848 32.94 9.58 26.09
C SER A 848 33.15 8.62 27.27
N SER A 849 32.11 8.26 28.02
CA SER A 849 32.20 7.27 29.12
C SER A 849 31.88 5.85 28.70
N MET A 850 31.46 5.63 27.44
CA MET A 850 31.20 4.29 26.92
C MET A 850 32.51 3.57 26.56
N GLU A 851 32.50 2.24 26.66
CA GLU A 851 33.62 1.38 26.31
C GLU A 851 33.27 0.40 25.18
N GLY A 852 34.29 -0.15 24.51
CA GLY A 852 34.13 -1.19 23.50
C GLY A 852 33.26 -0.79 22.30
N SER A 853 32.36 -1.69 21.90
CA SER A 853 31.49 -1.51 20.73
C SER A 853 30.47 -0.38 20.89
N ALA A 854 30.02 -0.11 22.12
CA ALA A 854 29.06 0.95 22.41
C ALA A 854 29.61 2.33 22.04
N ARG A 855 30.89 2.59 22.37
CA ARG A 855 31.57 3.85 22.01
C ARG A 855 31.73 4.01 20.50
N ILE A 856 32.10 2.95 19.79
CA ILE A 856 32.25 2.97 18.33
C ILE A 856 30.91 3.33 17.66
N ILE A 857 29.81 2.72 18.12
CA ILE A 857 28.47 3.03 17.63
C ILE A 857 28.14 4.49 17.94
N GLY A 858 28.34 4.94 19.18
CA GLY A 858 28.09 6.32 19.59
C GLY A 858 28.89 7.36 18.80
N ASP A 859 30.16 7.11 18.50
CA ASP A 859 31.03 8.05 17.76
C ASP A 859 30.65 8.17 16.28
N ILE A 860 30.12 7.10 15.66
CA ILE A 860 29.71 7.08 14.25
C ILE A 860 28.28 7.59 14.08
N TYR A 861 27.42 7.33 15.07
CA TYR A 861 25.99 7.49 14.91
C TYR A 861 25.56 8.98 14.85
N PRO A 862 24.75 9.40 13.86
CA PRO A 862 24.45 10.82 13.63
C PRO A 862 23.71 11.51 14.79
N ALA A 863 22.86 10.77 15.52
CA ALA A 863 22.10 11.32 16.65
C ALA A 863 23.03 11.85 17.76
N SER A 864 24.17 11.20 18.00
CA SER A 864 25.13 11.59 19.04
C SER A 864 25.70 12.98 18.81
N HIS A 865 26.03 13.28 17.56
CA HIS A 865 26.54 14.59 17.15
C HIS A 865 25.45 15.65 17.23
N MET A 866 24.22 15.32 16.83
CA MET A 866 23.09 16.26 16.94
C MET A 866 22.68 16.53 18.39
N PHE A 867 22.72 15.54 19.29
CA PHE A 867 22.52 15.77 20.74
C PHE A 867 23.59 16.67 21.33
N THR A 868 24.84 16.56 20.88
CA THR A 868 25.94 17.41 21.33
C THR A 868 25.75 18.85 20.85
N ILE A 869 25.41 19.05 19.57
CA ILE A 869 25.12 20.36 18.99
C ILE A 869 23.91 21.01 19.68
N SER A 870 22.79 20.29 19.79
CA SER A 870 21.56 20.82 20.38
C SER A 870 21.76 21.24 21.83
N ARG A 871 22.34 20.37 22.68
CA ARG A 871 22.69 20.74 24.07
C ARG A 871 23.66 21.91 24.14
N GLY A 872 24.66 21.95 23.25
CA GLY A 872 25.64 23.03 23.17
C GLY A 872 25.02 24.40 22.91
N VAL A 873 24.09 24.47 21.95
CA VAL A 873 23.43 25.73 21.58
C VAL A 873 22.39 26.15 22.62
N PHE A 874 21.57 25.23 23.13
CA PHE A 874 20.55 25.55 24.14
C PHE A 874 21.16 25.89 25.51
N ALA A 875 22.09 25.08 26.02
CA ALA A 875 22.58 25.20 27.39
C ALA A 875 23.90 25.98 27.54
N LYS A 876 24.82 25.87 26.58
CA LYS A 876 26.21 26.37 26.69
C LYS A 876 26.50 27.63 25.87
N ALA A 877 25.53 28.16 25.14
CA ALA A 877 25.66 29.32 24.26
C ALA A 877 26.73 29.18 23.16
N LEU A 878 26.94 27.95 22.65
CA LEU A 878 27.98 27.67 21.66
C LEU A 878 27.57 28.12 20.24
N GLY A 879 28.59 28.48 19.44
CA GLY A 879 28.48 28.81 18.02
C GLY A 879 29.03 27.73 17.10
N PHE A 880 29.11 28.04 15.81
CA PHE A 880 29.60 27.09 14.78
C PHE A 880 31.06 26.67 15.01
N SER A 881 31.94 27.62 15.37
CA SER A 881 33.37 27.35 15.62
C SER A 881 33.59 26.32 16.72
N ASP A 882 32.78 26.37 17.78
CA ASP A 882 32.94 25.54 18.96
C ASP A 882 32.44 24.10 18.72
N LEU A 883 31.58 23.92 17.72
CA LEU A 883 30.89 22.68 17.40
C LEU A 883 31.36 22.03 16.09
N ALA A 884 32.37 22.60 15.43
CA ALA A 884 32.86 22.12 14.14
C ALA A 884 33.21 20.62 14.15
N GLY A 885 33.72 20.10 15.28
CA GLY A 885 34.04 18.68 15.46
C GLY A 885 32.83 17.74 15.36
N SER A 886 31.62 18.18 15.76
CA SER A 886 30.38 17.40 15.64
C SER A 886 29.68 17.62 14.29
N PHE A 887 29.95 18.72 13.60
CA PHE A 887 29.39 18.99 12.27
C PHE A 887 29.95 18.07 11.19
N LEU A 888 31.25 17.76 11.23
CA LEU A 888 31.90 16.98 10.18
C LEU A 888 31.34 15.54 10.08
N PRO A 889 31.23 14.75 11.16
CA PRO A 889 30.62 13.42 11.09
C PRO A 889 29.16 13.47 10.64
N LEU A 890 28.41 14.48 11.09
CA LEU A 890 27.03 14.68 10.69
C LEU A 890 26.91 14.99 9.19
N ALA A 891 27.75 15.87 8.65
CA ALA A 891 27.80 16.21 7.23
C ALA A 891 28.21 15.03 6.34
N ILE A 892 29.09 14.13 6.82
CA ILE A 892 29.48 12.91 6.11
C ILE A 892 28.36 11.87 6.13
N SER A 893 27.62 11.76 7.24
CA SER A 893 26.56 10.76 7.40
C SER A 893 25.44 10.88 6.36
N ALA A 894 25.03 12.11 6.02
CA ALA A 894 23.95 12.38 5.09
C ALA A 894 24.18 11.78 3.68
N PRO A 895 25.26 12.13 2.95
CA PRO A 895 25.53 11.55 1.63
C PRO A 895 25.87 10.06 1.71
N LEU A 896 26.48 9.58 2.81
CA LEU A 896 26.78 8.16 2.97
C LEU A 896 25.50 7.31 3.06
N ILE A 897 24.58 7.68 3.94
CA ILE A 897 23.33 6.92 4.15
C ILE A 897 22.45 6.97 2.90
N VAL A 898 22.29 8.15 2.30
CA VAL A 898 21.52 8.31 1.04
C VAL A 898 22.20 7.56 -0.10
N GLY A 899 23.54 7.59 -0.19
CA GLY A 899 24.31 6.85 -1.18
C GLY A 899 24.13 5.33 -1.07
N ILE A 900 24.16 4.79 0.15
CA ILE A 900 23.88 3.36 0.40
C ILE A 900 22.44 3.03 0.02
N ALA A 901 21.46 3.88 0.37
CA ALA A 901 20.06 3.66 -0.03
C ALA A 901 19.90 3.63 -1.56
N ILE A 902 20.57 4.53 -2.29
CA ILE A 902 20.60 4.55 -3.77
C ILE A 902 21.23 3.29 -4.34
N MET A 903 22.31 2.79 -3.71
CA MET A 903 23.00 1.58 -4.15
C MET A 903 22.12 0.33 -3.97
N LEU A 904 21.45 0.21 -2.83
CA LEU A 904 20.60 -0.93 -2.48
C LEU A 904 19.27 -0.93 -3.23
N LEU A 905 18.74 0.23 -3.62
CA LEU A 905 17.57 0.29 -4.48
C LEU A 905 17.89 -0.35 -5.83
N LYS A 906 17.09 -1.33 -6.24
CA LYS A 906 17.19 -1.99 -7.55
C LYS A 906 16.47 -1.14 -8.60
N LYS A 907 17.01 -1.11 -9.84
CA LYS A 907 16.35 -0.46 -11.00
C LYS A 907 15.51 -1.45 -11.82
N GLN A 908 15.51 -2.72 -11.43
CA GLN A 908 14.75 -3.79 -12.08
C GLN A 908 14.25 -4.73 -10.99
N GLU A 909 13.11 -5.35 -11.25
CA GLU A 909 12.61 -6.46 -10.44
C GLU A 909 13.51 -7.70 -10.62
N ALA A 910 13.69 -8.46 -9.55
CA ALA A 910 14.70 -9.52 -9.46
C ALA A 910 14.05 -10.89 -9.33
#